data_AF-A0A1Y2XDL0-F1
#
_entry.id   AF-A0A1Y2XDL0-F1
#
_cell.length_a   1.000
_cell.length_b   1.000
_cell.length_c   1.000
_cell.angle_alpha   90.00
_cell.angle_beta   90.00
_cell.angle_gamma   90.00
#
_symmetry.space_group_name_H-M   'P 1'
#
loop_
_entity.id
_entity.type
_entity.pdbx_description
1 polymer ?
#
loop_
_entity_poly.entity_id
_entity_poly.type
_entity_poly.pdbx_seq_one_letter_code
_entity_poly.pdbx_strand_id
1 'polypeptide(L)'
;MSGKINSREKLGATQGRRRALYTPRDTDVRDYPKNIFEYAAYGIFGDPDHKWGPFARHVRAAKKEGRWREWALRDIVNEEPDDSGDESDTPYRRRARSARTHSFRYRMADELRNDVRPAHIDFEELLGRISHPGDYDDSFYKRHYANLYSKTVEFAAKWFDGNVNLDSFSHPGQIWTANMTQQFTEYARLVAHEDRGNGGWPVILNDAAQRRWLIVGILGQVMEKKIFNELLFGADEDTEEELERLDFKWMEKEGYDRKTARAITARYGVEGGLLPADFWPKVDELTAKTMNIFLPLLNVFKEVFPAQTRTWYSKTVFLQELHTIISYAGMIQVCMAISPSIFHFLSATPGARMDYGQEQQADMQLYRESKQLYDAEDETWREHVNAAVSGSRVSRHAGQPIQIPQNENERRAMEYHRIRGAKVKFAVFPKVTRYRPHNKGRSATEDSLYYDPEDESWEHERDNIEGQSIIDISNCMVVYYQGLLYPEDGFVEAITLDEHLNTLLWQPNGLYGIVVSAFSALSSASRRAFWHVLVVGGALWSLFSLYKGFDYITYLANYWLIPILWISSCTYFLAKPYIDQGNWKKGGSIIGAWVLFVYLIGAYYTFTGAQPPPRDARVGWEFLGGQFNETISDKIRGFIKPSGA
;
A
#
# COMPACT_ATOMS: atom_id res chain seq x y z
N MET A 1 -68.64 29.03 17.49
CA MET A 1 -69.26 29.80 16.39
C MET A 1 -68.21 30.76 15.85
N SER A 2 -67.39 30.27 14.92
CA SER A 2 -67.47 30.56 13.47
C SER A 2 -66.98 31.97 13.10
N GLY A 3 -65.66 32.08 12.91
CA GLY A 3 -65.00 33.20 12.25
C GLY A 3 -64.33 32.69 10.97
N LYS A 4 -64.86 33.14 9.83
CA LYS A 4 -64.50 32.73 8.46
C LYS A 4 -63.02 33.02 8.15
N ILE A 5 -62.32 32.00 7.64
CA ILE A 5 -61.04 32.11 6.94
C ILE A 5 -61.34 32.14 5.44
N ASN A 6 -60.95 33.23 4.76
CA ASN A 6 -60.92 33.32 3.30
C ASN A 6 -59.45 33.24 2.86
N SER A 7 -59.09 32.13 2.21
CA SER A 7 -57.81 31.91 1.55
C SER A 7 -57.95 32.15 0.04
N ARG A 8 -57.24 33.16 -0.49
CA ARG A 8 -57.06 33.33 -1.94
C ARG A 8 -55.86 34.25 -2.25
N GLU A 9 -54.72 33.64 -2.56
CA GLU A 9 -53.64 34.23 -3.37
C GLU A 9 -52.79 33.05 -3.91
N LYS A 10 -53.13 32.51 -5.08
CA LYS A 10 -52.50 32.75 -6.39
C LYS A 10 -50.97 32.67 -6.38
N LEU A 11 -50.50 31.49 -6.78
CA LEU A 11 -49.15 31.13 -7.20
C LEU A 11 -48.61 32.10 -8.26
N GLY A 12 -47.56 32.83 -7.91
CA GLY A 12 -46.64 33.49 -8.84
C GLY A 12 -45.44 32.59 -9.11
N ALA A 13 -45.30 32.15 -10.36
CA ALA A 13 -44.16 31.39 -10.84
C ALA A 13 -42.94 32.31 -10.99
N THR A 14 -41.93 32.14 -10.14
CA THR A 14 -40.60 32.72 -10.34
C THR A 14 -39.68 31.68 -10.93
N GLN A 15 -39.45 31.82 -12.24
CA GLN A 15 -38.53 31.05 -13.05
C GLN A 15 -37.08 31.39 -12.63
N GLY A 16 -36.58 30.69 -11.62
CA GLY A 16 -35.19 30.78 -11.17
C GLY A 16 -34.26 30.07 -12.14
N ARG A 17 -33.60 30.86 -13.00
CA ARG A 17 -32.48 30.46 -13.87
C ARG A 17 -31.45 29.65 -13.07
N ARG A 18 -31.38 28.33 -13.31
CA ARG A 18 -30.23 27.50 -12.95
C ARG A 18 -29.02 28.02 -13.74
N ARG A 19 -28.09 28.72 -13.07
CA ARG A 19 -26.73 28.91 -13.57
C ARG A 19 -26.03 27.55 -13.55
N ALA A 20 -25.92 26.92 -14.71
CA ALA A 20 -24.92 25.89 -14.93
C ALA A 20 -23.54 26.52 -14.70
N LEU A 21 -22.85 26.10 -13.65
CA LEU A 21 -21.43 26.34 -13.46
C LEU A 21 -20.69 25.19 -14.15
N TYR A 22 -19.75 25.57 -15.03
CA TYR A 22 -18.89 24.72 -15.86
C TYR A 22 -19.49 24.14 -17.15
N THR A 23 -19.52 24.99 -18.18
CA THR A 23 -19.19 24.55 -19.55
C THR A 23 -17.71 24.88 -19.80
N PRO A 24 -16.87 23.93 -20.26
CA PRO A 24 -15.49 24.24 -20.63
C PRO A 24 -15.51 25.28 -21.74
N ARG A 25 -14.90 26.44 -21.49
CA ARG A 25 -14.68 27.45 -22.51
C ARG A 25 -13.44 27.01 -23.29
N ASP A 26 -13.63 26.67 -24.55
CA ASP A 26 -12.56 26.65 -25.54
C ASP A 26 -11.84 28.01 -25.51
N THR A 27 -10.61 28.01 -25.01
CA THR A 27 -9.49 28.96 -25.20
C THR A 27 -8.69 29.13 -23.91
N ASP A 28 -8.14 28.05 -23.35
CA ASP A 28 -6.90 28.16 -22.59
C ASP A 28 -5.76 27.94 -23.57
N VAL A 29 -5.01 29.02 -23.82
CA VAL A 29 -3.85 29.06 -24.68
C VAL A 29 -2.84 28.02 -24.17
N ARG A 30 -2.66 26.95 -24.96
CA ARG A 30 -1.56 26.00 -24.76
C ARG A 30 -0.26 26.74 -25.04
N ASP A 31 0.48 27.12 -23.99
CA ASP A 31 1.87 27.50 -24.13
C ASP A 31 2.67 26.27 -24.57
N TYR A 32 2.99 26.20 -25.87
CA TYR A 32 3.90 25.19 -26.44
C TYR A 32 5.35 25.43 -25.98
N PRO A 33 6.19 24.38 -25.91
CA PRO A 33 7.55 24.50 -25.39
C PRO A 33 8.41 25.45 -26.24
N LYS A 34 9.20 26.29 -25.58
CA LYS A 34 9.93 27.41 -26.21
C LYS A 34 11.29 26.99 -26.81
N ASN A 35 11.71 25.74 -26.66
CA ASN A 35 13.00 25.24 -27.17
C ASN A 35 12.89 23.81 -27.77
N ILE A 36 13.68 23.56 -28.81
CA ILE A 36 13.84 22.29 -29.54
C ILE A 36 14.22 21.11 -28.65
N PHE A 37 14.95 21.33 -27.55
CA PHE A 37 15.30 20.26 -26.59
C PHE A 37 14.12 19.85 -25.71
N GLU A 38 13.25 20.80 -25.34
CA GLU A 38 11.98 20.48 -24.69
C GLU A 38 11.02 19.81 -25.67
N TYR A 39 11.01 20.22 -26.95
CA TYR A 39 10.21 19.57 -27.98
C TYR A 39 10.67 18.13 -28.25
N ALA A 40 11.98 17.89 -28.27
CA ALA A 40 12.57 16.56 -28.36
C ALA A 40 12.28 15.73 -27.09
N ALA A 41 12.39 16.31 -25.90
CA ALA A 41 12.01 15.63 -24.66
C ALA A 41 10.50 15.30 -24.62
N TYR A 42 9.64 16.20 -25.09
CA TYR A 42 8.19 16.00 -25.19
C TYR A 42 7.83 14.93 -26.26
N GLY A 43 8.62 14.84 -27.34
CA GLY A 43 8.47 13.83 -28.38
C GLY A 43 9.07 12.46 -28.04
N ILE A 44 10.13 12.41 -27.22
CA ILE A 44 10.84 11.18 -26.84
C ILE A 44 10.23 10.56 -25.58
N PHE A 45 9.78 11.37 -24.61
CA PHE A 45 9.24 10.90 -23.33
C PHE A 45 7.71 10.95 -23.23
N GLY A 46 7.03 11.42 -24.29
CA GLY A 46 5.59 11.62 -24.34
C GLY A 46 5.10 12.75 -23.43
N ASP A 47 3.86 13.19 -23.62
CA ASP A 47 3.20 14.11 -22.68
C ASP A 47 3.18 13.42 -21.31
N PRO A 48 3.90 13.94 -20.29
CA PRO A 48 3.96 13.27 -19.01
C PRO A 48 2.57 13.15 -18.37
N ASP A 49 1.57 13.92 -18.81
CA ASP A 49 0.18 13.77 -18.38
C ASP A 49 -0.51 12.48 -18.85
N HIS A 50 -0.02 11.84 -19.91
CA HIS A 50 -0.46 10.51 -20.32
C HIS A 50 0.26 9.40 -19.54
N LYS A 51 1.48 9.69 -19.06
CA LYS A 51 2.39 8.77 -18.36
C LYS A 51 1.92 8.39 -16.94
N TRP A 52 1.04 9.18 -16.34
CA TRP A 52 0.76 9.08 -14.90
C TRP A 52 -0.72 9.33 -14.54
N GLY A 53 -1.60 9.28 -15.55
CA GLY A 53 -3.02 9.54 -15.40
C GLY A 53 -3.37 10.99 -15.02
N PRO A 54 -4.67 11.28 -14.86
CA PRO A 54 -5.18 12.60 -14.47
C PRO A 54 -4.63 13.07 -13.12
N PHE A 55 -4.32 12.13 -12.22
CA PHE A 55 -3.79 12.43 -10.89
C PHE A 55 -2.44 13.09 -10.95
N ALA A 56 -1.45 12.54 -11.65
CA ALA A 56 -0.15 13.20 -11.69
C ALA A 56 -0.14 14.45 -12.56
N ARG A 57 -1.12 14.61 -13.47
CA ARG A 57 -1.41 15.91 -14.10
C ARG A 57 -1.87 16.91 -13.03
N HIS A 58 -2.78 16.52 -12.13
CA HIS A 58 -3.17 17.36 -10.99
C HIS A 58 -2.02 17.62 -10.01
N VAL A 59 -1.23 16.61 -9.64
CA VAL A 59 -0.05 16.75 -8.77
C VAL A 59 1.00 17.65 -9.42
N ARG A 60 1.30 17.50 -10.72
CA ARG A 60 2.26 18.37 -11.42
C ARG A 60 1.71 19.76 -11.65
N ALA A 61 0.44 19.92 -12.00
CA ALA A 61 -0.19 21.22 -12.11
C ALA A 61 -0.17 21.92 -10.75
N ALA A 62 -0.49 21.23 -9.66
CA ALA A 62 -0.40 21.75 -8.30
C ALA A 62 1.06 22.07 -7.91
N LYS A 63 2.05 21.22 -8.23
CA LYS A 63 3.50 21.50 -8.01
C LYS A 63 3.97 22.71 -8.82
N LYS A 64 3.56 22.82 -10.09
CA LYS A 64 3.92 23.91 -11.00
C LYS A 64 3.26 25.24 -10.60
N GLU A 65 2.03 25.18 -10.10
CA GLU A 65 1.28 26.35 -9.59
C GLU A 65 1.62 26.68 -8.13
N GLY A 66 2.58 25.97 -7.51
CA GLY A 66 2.96 26.16 -6.11
C GLY A 66 1.85 25.81 -5.09
N ARG A 67 0.76 25.18 -5.55
CA ARG A 67 -0.36 24.71 -4.70
C ARG A 67 -0.04 23.40 -3.98
N TRP A 68 0.88 22.60 -4.52
CA TRP A 68 1.33 21.36 -3.89
C TRP A 68 2.39 21.65 -2.83
N ARG A 69 1.98 21.61 -1.57
CA ARG A 69 2.89 21.53 -0.42
C ARG A 69 2.77 20.13 0.18
N GLU A 70 3.81 19.32 -0.03
CA GLU A 70 3.99 18.06 0.69
C GLU A 70 4.00 18.39 2.17
N TRP A 71 3.22 17.66 2.96
CA TRP A 71 3.28 17.83 4.40
C TRP A 71 4.63 17.32 4.88
N ALA A 72 5.52 18.22 5.27
CA ALA A 72 6.76 17.83 5.93
C ALA A 72 6.56 17.85 7.44
N LEU A 73 7.20 16.91 8.15
CA LEU A 73 7.16 16.87 9.63
C LEU A 73 7.63 18.21 10.25
N ARG A 74 8.62 18.86 9.63
CA ARG A 74 9.11 20.18 10.01
C ARG A 74 8.07 21.30 9.91
N ASP A 75 7.05 21.16 9.06
CA ASP A 75 5.98 22.15 8.95
C ASP A 75 5.05 22.10 10.18
N ILE A 76 5.08 21.00 10.94
CA ILE A 76 4.37 20.85 12.21
C ILE A 76 5.25 21.39 13.33
N VAL A 77 6.54 21.02 13.36
CA VAL A 77 7.48 21.43 14.41
C VAL A 77 7.80 22.93 14.40
N ASN A 78 7.72 23.58 13.24
CA ASN A 78 8.11 24.99 13.05
C ASN A 78 6.92 25.97 12.91
N GLU A 79 5.67 25.54 13.12
CA GLU A 79 4.57 26.49 13.34
C GLU A 79 4.71 27.07 14.76
N GLU A 80 5.68 27.97 14.95
CA GLU A 80 5.83 28.72 16.20
C GLU A 80 4.54 29.51 16.48
N PRO A 81 4.00 29.45 17.71
CA PRO A 81 2.96 30.39 18.10
C PRO A 81 3.53 31.81 18.04
N ASP A 82 2.76 32.73 17.45
CA ASP A 82 3.06 34.17 17.47
C ASP A 82 2.91 34.67 18.91
N ASP A 83 3.96 34.46 19.70
CA ASP A 83 4.03 34.78 21.14
C ASP A 83 4.61 36.19 21.35
N SER A 84 4.16 37.14 20.53
CA SER A 84 4.39 38.56 20.76
C SER A 84 3.43 39.10 21.84
N GLY A 85 3.55 38.58 23.06
CA GLY A 85 2.63 38.91 24.14
C GLY A 85 3.11 38.56 25.55
N ASP A 86 3.96 39.44 26.08
CA ASP A 86 4.09 39.75 27.51
C ASP A 86 5.08 38.91 28.34
N GLU A 87 6.33 39.37 28.36
CA GLU A 87 7.31 39.12 29.40
C GLU A 87 6.83 39.70 30.74
N SER A 88 6.56 38.86 31.74
CA SER A 88 6.86 39.24 33.14
C SER A 88 7.13 38.02 34.03
N ASP A 89 8.41 37.88 34.38
CA ASP A 89 8.91 37.00 35.44
C ASP A 89 8.24 37.28 36.79
N THR A 90 7.61 36.29 37.44
CA THR A 90 7.50 36.24 38.90
C THR A 90 7.40 34.81 39.48
N PRO A 91 7.88 34.59 40.74
CA PRO A 91 8.14 33.27 41.31
C PRO A 91 6.90 32.62 41.94
N TYR A 92 5.87 32.30 41.14
CA TYR A 92 4.60 31.76 41.65
C TYR A 92 4.43 30.24 41.62
N ARG A 93 5.46 29.48 41.21
CA ARG A 93 5.35 28.01 41.01
C ARG A 93 5.19 27.17 42.28
N ARG A 94 5.20 27.75 43.49
CA ARG A 94 5.14 26.99 44.76
C ARG A 94 3.82 27.07 45.53
N ARG A 95 2.81 27.83 45.08
CA ARG A 95 1.54 28.03 45.82
C ARG A 95 0.27 27.48 45.15
N ALA A 96 0.36 26.92 43.93
CA ALA A 96 -0.81 26.43 43.20
C ALA A 96 -1.30 25.01 43.60
N ARG A 97 -0.76 24.40 44.66
CA ARG A 97 -1.17 23.05 45.11
C ARG A 97 -2.38 23.01 46.06
N SER A 98 -2.90 24.15 46.54
CA SER A 98 -3.95 24.15 47.57
C SER A 98 -5.28 24.80 47.17
N ALA A 99 -5.51 25.07 45.88
CA ALA A 99 -6.77 25.68 45.43
C ALA A 99 -7.21 25.12 44.07
N ARG A 100 -7.58 23.84 44.04
CA ARG A 100 -8.39 23.26 42.95
C ARG A 100 -9.59 22.55 43.55
N THR A 101 -10.52 23.35 44.05
CA THR A 101 -11.89 22.92 44.30
C THR A 101 -12.75 23.52 43.20
N HIS A 102 -13.45 22.65 42.51
CA HIS A 102 -14.53 22.92 41.56
C HIS A 102 -14.22 23.39 40.13
N SER A 103 -14.78 22.57 39.23
CA SER A 103 -15.18 22.79 37.83
C SER A 103 -14.09 23.02 36.79
N PHE A 104 -13.66 21.97 36.09
CA PHE A 104 -13.20 22.13 34.71
C PHE A 104 -13.58 20.92 33.85
N ARG A 105 -14.48 21.15 32.88
CA ARG A 105 -14.43 20.47 31.59
C ARG A 105 -13.04 20.77 31.01
N TYR A 106 -12.22 19.76 30.80
CA TYR A 106 -10.89 19.88 30.20
C TYR A 106 -10.94 20.72 28.92
N ARG A 107 -10.20 21.84 28.94
CA ARG A 107 -9.97 22.74 27.79
C ARG A 107 -8.78 22.22 26.97
N MET A 108 -8.94 21.04 26.37
CA MET A 108 -7.96 20.48 25.41
C MET A 108 -7.68 21.44 24.23
N ALA A 109 -8.63 22.32 23.93
CA ALA A 109 -8.51 23.33 22.87
C ALA A 109 -7.61 24.54 23.22
N ASP A 110 -7.38 24.84 24.51
CA ASP A 110 -6.58 26.01 24.91
C ASP A 110 -5.09 25.65 25.08
N GLU A 111 -4.75 24.42 25.47
CA GLU A 111 -3.35 23.94 25.54
C GLU A 111 -2.76 23.68 24.15
N LEU A 112 -3.57 23.15 23.22
CA LEU A 112 -3.21 23.01 21.79
C LEU A 112 -2.96 24.35 21.06
N ARG A 113 -3.30 25.47 21.70
CA ARG A 113 -3.13 26.81 21.12
C ARG A 113 -1.75 27.40 21.38
N ASN A 114 -1.04 26.93 22.42
CA ASN A 114 0.20 27.56 22.90
C ASN A 114 1.41 26.61 22.91
N ASP A 115 1.23 25.30 22.77
CA ASP A 115 2.32 24.33 22.64
C ASP A 115 2.11 23.46 21.40
N VAL A 116 3.14 23.33 20.57
CA VAL A 116 3.10 22.56 19.30
C VAL A 116 3.11 21.05 19.58
N ARG A 117 3.47 20.66 20.81
CA ARG A 117 3.49 19.26 21.24
C ARG A 117 2.07 18.76 21.50
N PRO A 118 1.77 17.49 21.16
CA PRO A 118 0.50 16.88 21.51
C PRO A 118 0.23 16.98 23.03
N ALA A 119 -1.01 17.30 23.41
CA ALA A 119 -1.42 17.29 24.80
C ALA A 119 -1.29 15.86 25.38
N HIS A 120 -0.70 15.78 26.57
CA HIS A 120 -0.52 14.53 27.29
C HIS A 120 -1.82 14.12 28.00
N ILE A 121 -2.09 12.81 28.05
CA ILE A 121 -3.18 12.27 28.86
C ILE A 121 -2.78 12.29 30.33
N ASP A 122 -3.64 12.82 31.19
CA ASP A 122 -3.49 12.70 32.64
C ASP A 122 -3.94 11.30 33.08
N PHE A 123 -2.98 10.38 33.20
CA PHE A 123 -3.27 9.02 33.65
C PHE A 123 -3.59 8.93 35.15
N GLU A 124 -3.18 9.90 35.96
CA GLU A 124 -3.54 9.92 37.38
C GLU A 124 -5.04 10.16 37.53
N GLU A 125 -5.59 11.10 36.76
CA GLU A 125 -7.03 11.33 36.69
C GLU A 125 -7.75 10.13 36.07
N LEU A 126 -7.25 9.61 34.95
CA LEU A 126 -7.90 8.50 34.23
C LEU A 126 -7.98 7.21 35.07
N LEU A 127 -6.93 6.89 35.83
CA LEU A 127 -6.86 5.70 36.68
C LEU A 127 -7.36 5.95 38.11
N GLY A 128 -7.58 7.22 38.48
CA GLY A 128 -7.97 7.66 39.82
C GLY A 128 -6.94 7.32 40.90
N ARG A 129 -5.65 7.26 40.55
CA ARG A 129 -4.56 6.82 41.44
C ARG A 129 -3.22 7.40 41.02
N ILE A 130 -2.26 7.42 41.94
CA ILE A 130 -0.92 7.99 41.72
C ILE A 130 0.13 6.89 41.46
N SER A 131 -0.17 5.65 41.83
CA SER A 131 0.73 4.51 41.67
C SER A 131 -0.01 3.24 41.24
N HIS A 132 0.72 2.33 40.61
CA HIS A 132 0.14 1.05 40.22
C HIS A 132 -0.07 0.10 41.41
N PRO A 133 -1.17 -0.68 41.40
CA PRO A 133 -1.29 -1.85 42.26
C PRO A 133 -0.30 -2.94 41.79
N GLY A 134 -0.08 -3.96 42.63
CA GLY A 134 0.73 -5.11 42.22
C GLY A 134 0.13 -5.86 41.02
N ASP A 135 -1.19 -5.85 40.86
CA ASP A 135 -1.84 -6.37 39.67
C ASP A 135 -3.20 -5.71 39.49
N TYR A 136 -3.67 -5.64 38.25
CA TYR A 136 -5.03 -5.23 37.91
C TYR A 136 -5.93 -6.45 37.69
N ASP A 137 -7.22 -6.27 37.97
CA ASP A 137 -8.22 -7.31 37.75
C ASP A 137 -8.50 -7.51 36.24
N ASP A 138 -9.19 -8.60 35.91
CA ASP A 138 -9.47 -8.93 34.51
C ASP A 138 -10.46 -7.94 33.89
N SER A 139 -11.34 -7.34 34.70
CA SER A 139 -12.31 -6.35 34.24
C SER A 139 -11.62 -5.06 33.78
N PHE A 140 -10.54 -4.64 34.45
CA PHE A 140 -9.70 -3.53 34.02
C PHE A 140 -9.13 -3.77 32.62
N TYR A 141 -8.41 -4.87 32.41
CA TYR A 141 -7.79 -5.13 31.10
C TYR A 141 -8.84 -5.26 30.00
N LYS A 142 -9.96 -5.97 30.25
CA LYS A 142 -11.07 -6.09 29.30
C LYS A 142 -11.62 -4.73 28.89
N ARG A 143 -11.90 -3.86 29.88
CA ARG A 143 -12.45 -2.52 29.64
C ARG A 143 -11.48 -1.63 28.88
N HIS A 144 -10.22 -1.56 29.33
CA HIS A 144 -9.22 -0.68 28.72
C HIS A 144 -8.83 -1.12 27.32
N TYR A 145 -8.72 -2.43 27.08
CA TYR A 145 -8.44 -2.96 25.76
C TYR A 145 -9.62 -2.76 24.79
N ALA A 146 -10.86 -2.97 25.24
CA ALA A 146 -12.05 -2.67 24.44
C ALA A 146 -12.18 -1.17 24.12
N ASN A 147 -11.85 -0.30 25.08
CA ASN A 147 -11.82 1.15 24.85
C ASN A 147 -10.74 1.55 23.84
N LEU A 148 -9.56 0.93 23.90
CA LEU A 148 -8.49 1.17 22.93
C LEU A 148 -8.94 0.75 21.52
N TYR A 149 -9.56 -0.41 21.39
CA TYR A 149 -10.14 -0.87 20.12
C TYR A 149 -11.20 0.13 19.60
N SER A 150 -12.16 0.53 20.44
CA SER A 150 -13.20 1.51 20.06
C SER A 150 -12.60 2.82 19.59
N LYS A 151 -11.62 3.38 20.32
CA LYS A 151 -10.93 4.63 19.93
C LYS A 151 -10.19 4.50 18.61
N THR A 152 -9.59 3.34 18.35
CA THR A 152 -8.90 3.07 17.09
C THR A 152 -9.88 3.01 15.91
N VAL A 153 -11.04 2.37 16.11
CA VAL A 153 -12.12 2.32 15.11
C VAL A 153 -12.72 3.71 14.88
N GLU A 154 -13.01 4.47 15.93
CA GLU A 154 -13.53 5.84 15.85
C GLU A 154 -12.57 6.76 15.10
N PHE A 155 -11.27 6.66 15.37
CA PHE A 155 -10.23 7.39 14.65
C PHE A 155 -10.23 7.04 13.16
N ALA A 156 -10.21 5.74 12.82
CA ALA A 156 -10.23 5.31 11.44
C ALA A 156 -11.53 5.73 10.72
N ALA A 157 -12.66 5.68 11.42
CA ALA A 157 -13.94 6.13 10.91
C ALA A 157 -13.93 7.64 10.61
N LYS A 158 -13.49 8.44 11.57
CA LYS A 158 -13.41 9.89 11.43
C LYS A 158 -12.54 10.33 10.25
N TRP A 159 -11.38 9.72 10.09
CA TRP A 159 -10.36 10.19 9.14
C TRP A 159 -10.37 9.49 7.79
N PHE A 160 -10.85 8.25 7.71
CA PHE A 160 -10.72 7.40 6.53
C PHE A 160 -12.05 6.81 6.01
N ASP A 161 -13.13 6.85 6.78
CA ASP A 161 -14.45 6.29 6.39
C ASP A 161 -15.41 7.35 5.83
N GLY A 162 -15.17 8.63 6.09
CA GLY A 162 -16.12 9.70 5.79
C GLY A 162 -16.37 9.90 4.29
N ASN A 163 -17.42 9.31 3.72
CA ASN A 163 -18.09 9.57 2.40
C ASN A 163 -17.20 9.81 1.16
N VAL A 164 -15.90 9.64 1.30
CA VAL A 164 -14.89 9.87 0.27
C VAL A 164 -14.71 8.53 -0.41
N ASN A 165 -15.56 8.31 -1.41
CA ASN A 165 -15.36 7.23 -2.34
C ASN A 165 -14.38 7.71 -3.42
N LEU A 166 -13.20 7.06 -3.46
CA LEU A 166 -12.18 7.38 -4.45
C LEU A 166 -12.49 6.76 -5.82
N ASP A 167 -13.63 6.12 -6.03
CA ASP A 167 -14.09 5.61 -7.33
C ASP A 167 -14.16 6.67 -8.44
N SER A 168 -14.20 7.95 -8.08
CA SER A 168 -14.11 9.07 -9.03
C SER A 168 -12.70 9.29 -9.61
N PHE A 169 -11.70 8.59 -9.09
CA PHE A 169 -10.40 8.47 -9.71
C PHE A 169 -10.54 7.63 -10.99
N SER A 170 -10.07 8.17 -12.11
CA SER A 170 -10.34 7.60 -13.44
C SER A 170 -9.81 6.17 -13.64
N HIS A 171 -9.03 5.63 -12.69
CA HIS A 171 -8.59 4.24 -12.63
C HIS A 171 -8.44 3.78 -11.15
N PRO A 172 -9.32 2.89 -10.66
CA PRO A 172 -9.33 2.47 -9.26
C PRO A 172 -8.00 1.85 -8.77
N GLY A 173 -7.22 1.20 -9.65
CA GLY A 173 -5.91 0.62 -9.30
C GLY A 173 -4.76 1.61 -9.11
N GLN A 174 -4.95 2.89 -9.45
CA GLN A 174 -3.85 3.87 -9.42
C GLN A 174 -3.46 4.36 -8.02
N ILE A 175 -4.31 4.20 -7.00
CA ILE A 175 -3.95 4.67 -5.64
C ILE A 175 -2.76 3.90 -5.08
N TRP A 176 -2.70 2.59 -5.34
CA TRP A 176 -1.56 1.76 -4.98
C TRP A 176 -0.28 2.12 -5.75
N THR A 177 -0.42 2.81 -6.90
CA THR A 177 0.71 3.39 -7.64
C THR A 177 1.09 4.80 -7.17
N ALA A 178 0.30 5.42 -6.28
CA ALA A 178 0.76 6.61 -5.59
C ALA A 178 2.02 6.25 -4.80
N ASN A 179 2.87 7.25 -4.52
CA ASN A 179 4.14 7.06 -3.82
C ASN A 179 3.89 6.74 -2.33
N MET A 180 3.28 5.59 -2.06
CA MET A 180 3.05 5.04 -0.73
C MET A 180 4.43 4.74 -0.10
N THR A 181 4.54 4.95 1.21
CA THR A 181 5.78 4.59 1.90
C THR A 181 5.93 3.07 1.89
N GLN A 182 7.17 2.59 1.83
CA GLN A 182 7.45 1.16 1.92
C GLN A 182 6.84 0.54 3.19
N GLN A 183 6.93 1.26 4.32
CA GLN A 183 6.33 0.84 5.58
C GLN A 183 4.80 0.68 5.48
N PHE A 184 4.10 1.59 4.80
CA PHE A 184 2.65 1.44 4.59
C PHE A 184 2.33 0.15 3.83
N THR A 185 3.07 -0.13 2.75
CA THR A 185 2.89 -1.36 1.96
C THR A 185 3.19 -2.62 2.78
N GLU A 186 4.24 -2.60 3.59
CA GLU A 186 4.60 -3.73 4.47
C GLU A 186 3.51 -4.02 5.51
N TYR A 187 3.00 -2.97 6.18
CA TYR A 187 1.89 -3.14 7.12
C TYR A 187 0.60 -3.56 6.43
N ALA A 188 0.28 -2.98 5.26
CA ALA A 188 -0.90 -3.36 4.49
C ALA A 188 -0.85 -4.83 4.06
N ARG A 189 0.33 -5.34 3.66
CA ARG A 189 0.55 -6.75 3.33
C ARG A 189 0.29 -7.69 4.52
N LEU A 190 0.67 -7.27 5.73
CA LEU A 190 0.49 -8.08 6.94
C LEU A 190 -0.96 -8.12 7.43
N VAL A 191 -1.74 -7.09 7.09
CA VAL A 191 -3.08 -6.86 7.64
C VAL A 191 -4.17 -7.32 6.68
N ALA A 192 -3.94 -7.24 5.37
CA ALA A 192 -4.99 -7.42 4.38
C ALA A 192 -4.71 -8.57 3.42
N HIS A 193 -5.80 -9.16 2.92
CA HIS A 193 -5.81 -10.12 1.85
C HIS A 193 -6.80 -9.69 0.76
N GLU A 194 -6.50 -10.05 -0.49
CA GLU A 194 -7.36 -9.70 -1.61
C GLU A 194 -8.66 -10.52 -1.61
N ASP A 195 -9.77 -9.86 -1.96
CA ASP A 195 -11.00 -10.53 -2.41
C ASP A 195 -11.20 -10.25 -3.90
N ARG A 196 -10.70 -11.17 -4.74
CA ARG A 196 -10.64 -10.98 -6.20
C ARG A 196 -12.03 -10.82 -6.84
N GLY A 197 -13.04 -11.51 -6.33
CA GLY A 197 -14.42 -11.40 -6.83
C GLY A 197 -15.07 -10.07 -6.44
N ASN A 198 -14.66 -9.47 -5.32
CA ASN A 198 -15.15 -8.16 -4.87
C ASN A 198 -14.16 -7.01 -5.17
N GLY A 199 -13.63 -6.99 -6.39
CA GLY A 199 -12.82 -5.91 -6.95
C GLY A 199 -11.36 -5.82 -6.50
N GLY A 200 -10.91 -6.74 -5.65
CA GLY A 200 -9.51 -6.96 -5.31
C GLY A 200 -8.83 -5.81 -4.55
N TRP A 201 -7.49 -5.72 -4.68
CA TRP A 201 -6.68 -4.69 -4.02
C TRP A 201 -7.15 -3.25 -4.28
N PRO A 202 -7.52 -2.84 -5.52
CA PRO A 202 -8.00 -1.49 -5.78
C PRO A 202 -9.14 -1.06 -4.86
N VAL A 203 -10.13 -1.94 -4.62
CA VAL A 203 -11.30 -1.59 -3.82
C VAL A 203 -10.92 -1.33 -2.35
N ILE A 204 -9.88 -1.97 -1.82
CA ILE A 204 -9.47 -1.83 -0.41
C ILE A 204 -9.19 -0.36 -0.03
N LEU A 205 -8.54 0.41 -0.92
CA LEU A 205 -8.29 1.84 -0.66
C LEU A 205 -9.36 2.75 -1.24
N ASN A 206 -10.14 2.31 -2.24
CA ASN A 206 -11.19 3.15 -2.83
C ASN A 206 -12.45 3.19 -1.95
N ASP A 207 -12.90 2.02 -1.51
CA ASP A 207 -14.05 1.87 -0.64
C ASP A 207 -13.71 2.34 0.77
N ALA A 208 -14.61 3.15 1.34
CA ALA A 208 -14.40 3.77 2.63
C ALA A 208 -14.43 2.76 3.78
N ALA A 209 -15.34 1.79 3.72
CA ALA A 209 -15.47 0.77 4.75
C ALA A 209 -14.25 -0.17 4.77
N GLN A 210 -13.79 -0.65 3.62
CA GLN A 210 -12.59 -1.47 3.52
C GLN A 210 -11.33 -0.71 3.95
N ARG A 211 -11.21 0.56 3.52
CA ARG A 211 -10.08 1.41 3.89
C ARG A 211 -10.02 1.64 5.40
N ARG A 212 -11.16 1.93 6.04
CA ARG A 212 -11.25 2.04 7.51
C ARG A 212 -10.64 0.82 8.19
N TRP A 213 -11.04 -0.39 7.79
CA TRP A 213 -10.56 -1.62 8.42
C TRP A 213 -9.08 -1.90 8.14
N LEU A 214 -8.57 -1.56 6.96
CA LEU A 214 -7.14 -1.59 6.68
C LEU A 214 -6.38 -0.69 7.67
N ILE A 215 -6.82 0.56 7.88
CA ILE A 215 -6.14 1.50 8.78
C ILE A 215 -6.18 1.03 10.23
N VAL A 216 -7.32 0.51 10.70
CA VAL A 216 -7.41 -0.06 12.05
C VAL A 216 -6.42 -1.21 12.21
N GLY A 217 -6.34 -2.12 11.23
CA GLY A 217 -5.38 -3.23 11.28
C GLY A 217 -3.92 -2.78 11.23
N ILE A 218 -3.58 -1.75 10.45
CA ILE A 218 -2.23 -1.16 10.45
C ILE A 218 -1.90 -0.61 11.85
N LEU A 219 -2.81 0.13 12.48
CA LEU A 219 -2.63 0.61 13.86
C LEU A 219 -2.51 -0.54 14.85
N GLY A 220 -3.34 -1.57 14.73
CA GLY A 220 -3.26 -2.79 15.53
C GLY A 220 -1.88 -3.45 15.44
N GLN A 221 -1.34 -3.58 14.23
CA GLN A 221 0.00 -4.13 13.99
C GLN A 221 1.14 -3.24 14.52
N VAL A 222 1.00 -1.92 14.45
CA VAL A 222 1.95 -0.99 15.07
C VAL A 222 1.95 -1.18 16.58
N MET A 223 0.77 -1.21 17.21
CA MET A 223 0.64 -1.41 18.66
C MET A 223 1.17 -2.77 19.10
N GLU A 224 0.83 -3.86 18.40
CA GLU A 224 1.35 -5.20 18.70
C GLU A 224 2.88 -5.24 18.65
N LYS A 225 3.48 -4.76 17.55
CA LYS A 225 4.92 -4.91 17.30
C LYS A 225 5.79 -3.89 18.04
N LYS A 226 5.29 -2.68 18.30
CA LYS A 226 6.07 -1.56 18.83
C LYS A 226 5.69 -1.13 20.23
N ILE A 227 4.59 -1.66 20.77
CA ILE A 227 4.16 -1.35 22.13
C ILE A 227 4.06 -2.65 22.91
N PHE A 228 3.10 -3.53 22.56
CA PHE A 228 2.77 -4.71 23.37
C PHE A 228 3.89 -5.76 23.48
N ASN A 229 4.78 -5.84 22.49
CA ASN A 229 5.92 -6.74 22.51
C ASN A 229 7.16 -6.19 23.27
N GLU A 230 7.14 -4.93 23.71
CA GLU A 230 8.22 -4.39 24.55
C GLU A 230 8.17 -5.00 25.97
N LEU A 231 9.31 -5.02 26.68
CA LEU A 231 9.37 -5.51 28.06
C LEU A 231 8.73 -4.52 29.05
N LEU A 232 9.02 -3.23 28.86
CA LEU A 232 8.40 -2.09 29.55
C LEU A 232 8.45 -0.89 28.60
N PHE A 233 7.29 -0.45 28.11
CA PHE A 233 7.22 0.62 27.13
C PHE A 233 7.63 1.97 27.75
N GLY A 234 8.64 2.61 27.13
CA GLY A 234 9.18 3.88 27.60
C GLY A 234 10.16 3.79 28.77
N ALA A 235 10.68 2.59 29.07
CA ALA A 235 11.79 2.43 30.01
C ALA A 235 13.00 3.28 29.57
N ASP A 236 13.76 3.77 30.55
CA ASP A 236 15.09 4.32 30.33
C ASP A 236 16.07 3.22 29.88
N GLU A 237 17.19 3.61 29.29
CA GLU A 237 18.18 2.69 28.70
C GLU A 237 18.73 1.68 29.73
N ASP A 238 18.99 2.12 30.97
CA ASP A 238 19.51 1.25 32.04
C ASP A 238 18.46 0.20 32.46
N THR A 239 17.19 0.62 32.61
CA THR A 239 16.07 -0.29 32.92
C THR A 239 15.79 -1.27 31.77
N GLU A 240 15.86 -0.81 30.51
CA GLU A 240 15.68 -1.66 29.33
C GLU A 240 16.76 -2.75 29.27
N GLU A 241 18.04 -2.37 29.42
CA GLU A 241 19.16 -3.32 29.44
C GLU A 241 19.02 -4.35 30.58
N GLU A 242 18.62 -3.91 31.77
CA GLU A 242 18.42 -4.81 32.91
C GLU A 242 17.26 -5.79 32.68
N LEU A 243 16.15 -5.31 32.10
CA LEU A 243 15.02 -6.16 31.74
C LEU A 243 15.43 -7.21 30.71
N GLU A 244 16.18 -6.83 29.66
CA GLU A 244 16.71 -7.75 28.66
C GLU A 244 17.66 -8.77 29.29
N ARG A 245 18.60 -8.32 30.11
CA ARG A 245 19.56 -9.19 30.80
C ARG A 245 18.87 -10.23 31.69
N LEU A 246 17.81 -9.82 32.40
CA LEU A 246 16.98 -10.74 33.19
C LEU A 246 16.24 -11.73 32.29
N ASP A 247 15.70 -11.26 31.17
CA ASP A 247 14.99 -12.08 30.19
C ASP A 247 15.89 -13.16 29.60
N PHE A 248 17.14 -12.82 29.25
CA PHE A 248 18.17 -13.76 28.81
C PHE A 248 18.59 -14.73 29.91
N LYS A 249 18.86 -14.23 31.12
CA LYS A 249 19.31 -15.06 32.25
C LYS A 249 18.27 -16.10 32.66
N TRP A 250 16.99 -15.82 32.46
CA TRP A 250 15.87 -16.67 32.89
C TRP A 250 15.22 -17.41 31.72
N MET A 251 15.87 -17.44 30.55
CA MET A 251 15.35 -18.11 29.36
C MET A 251 15.07 -19.61 29.58
N GLU A 252 15.87 -20.27 30.43
CA GLU A 252 15.73 -21.69 30.79
C GLU A 252 14.73 -21.95 31.94
N LYS A 253 14.25 -20.90 32.63
CA LYS A 253 13.31 -21.02 33.74
C LYS A 253 11.86 -21.02 33.28
N GLU A 254 10.97 -21.46 34.17
CA GLU A 254 9.52 -21.39 33.96
C GLU A 254 9.05 -19.95 33.66
N GLY A 255 8.08 -19.83 32.75
CA GLY A 255 7.59 -18.54 32.25
C GLY A 255 7.02 -17.61 33.32
N TYR A 256 6.40 -18.15 34.38
CA TYR A 256 5.81 -17.35 35.46
C TYR A 256 6.85 -16.74 36.38
N ASP A 257 7.88 -17.50 36.76
CA ASP A 257 9.01 -16.99 37.52
C ASP A 257 9.71 -15.86 36.75
N ARG A 258 9.98 -16.11 35.45
CA ARG A 258 10.57 -15.10 34.56
C ARG A 258 9.70 -13.85 34.44
N LYS A 259 8.38 -14.00 34.30
CA LYS A 259 7.46 -12.85 34.24
C LYS A 259 7.38 -12.11 35.57
N THR A 260 7.39 -12.81 36.69
CA THR A 260 7.36 -12.22 38.04
C THR A 260 8.62 -11.39 38.30
N ALA A 261 9.80 -11.91 37.96
CA ALA A 261 11.05 -11.16 38.07
C ALA A 261 11.03 -9.88 37.22
N ARG A 262 10.60 -9.99 35.95
CA ARG A 262 10.44 -8.83 35.06
C ARG A 262 9.45 -7.82 35.62
N ALA A 263 8.33 -8.27 36.17
CA ALA A 263 7.32 -7.40 36.77
C ALA A 263 7.88 -6.62 37.97
N ILE A 264 8.71 -7.25 38.81
CA ILE A 264 9.39 -6.57 39.92
C ILE A 264 10.32 -5.49 39.40
N THR A 265 11.19 -5.81 38.44
CA THR A 265 12.10 -4.83 37.82
C THR A 265 11.35 -3.70 37.13
N ALA A 266 10.28 -4.01 36.40
CA ALA A 266 9.43 -3.01 35.75
C ALA A 266 8.79 -2.06 36.76
N ARG A 267 8.38 -2.53 37.95
CA ARG A 267 7.87 -1.65 39.01
C ARG A 267 8.93 -0.71 39.56
N TYR A 268 10.19 -1.16 39.64
CA TYR A 268 11.30 -0.28 40.00
C TYR A 268 11.56 0.77 38.92
N GLY A 269 11.51 0.40 37.64
CA GLY A 269 11.66 1.33 36.51
C GLY A 269 10.54 2.38 36.37
N VAL A 270 9.37 2.15 36.99
CA VAL A 270 8.29 3.14 37.09
C VAL A 270 8.43 4.04 38.32
N GLU A 271 9.43 3.80 39.19
CA GLU A 271 9.77 4.61 40.37
C GLU A 271 8.61 4.90 41.34
N GLY A 272 7.60 4.03 41.38
CA GLY A 272 6.39 4.23 42.19
C GLY A 272 5.36 5.20 41.61
N GLY A 273 5.58 5.73 40.40
CA GLY A 273 4.60 6.48 39.62
C GLY A 273 3.66 5.59 38.80
N LEU A 274 3.13 6.18 37.72
CA LEU A 274 2.29 5.48 36.72
C LEU A 274 2.99 5.24 35.38
N LEU A 275 4.07 5.95 35.10
CA LEU A 275 4.74 5.90 33.82
C LEU A 275 6.26 5.85 34.05
N PRO A 276 7.00 5.11 33.22
CA PRO A 276 8.46 5.21 33.15
C PRO A 276 8.94 6.62 32.74
N ALA A 277 10.22 6.91 32.99
CA ALA A 277 10.82 8.22 32.72
C ALA A 277 10.73 8.65 31.24
N ASP A 278 11.01 7.73 30.30
CA ASP A 278 11.08 8.01 28.87
C ASP A 278 9.77 7.66 28.12
N PHE A 279 8.67 7.53 28.85
CA PHE A 279 7.36 7.22 28.27
C PHE A 279 6.91 8.22 27.20
N TRP A 280 6.85 9.51 27.53
CA TRP A 280 6.37 10.53 26.59
C TRP A 280 7.27 10.71 25.36
N PRO A 281 8.62 10.79 25.50
CA PRO A 281 9.51 10.79 24.34
C PRO A 281 9.29 9.61 23.39
N LYS A 282 9.09 8.40 23.93
CA LYS A 282 8.81 7.20 23.12
C LYS A 282 7.46 7.28 22.41
N VAL A 283 6.42 7.80 23.07
CA VAL A 283 5.10 8.06 22.45
C VAL A 283 5.23 9.07 21.32
N ASP A 284 5.91 10.19 21.53
CA ASP A 284 6.10 11.24 20.53
C ASP A 284 6.80 10.70 19.29
N GLU A 285 7.90 9.97 19.48
CA GLU A 285 8.67 9.35 18.39
C GLU A 285 7.82 8.35 17.60
N LEU A 286 7.11 7.45 18.31
CA LEU A 286 6.28 6.44 17.66
C LEU A 286 5.07 7.07 16.94
N THR A 287 4.50 8.13 17.50
CA THR A 287 3.41 8.89 16.88
C THR A 287 3.89 9.56 15.59
N ALA A 288 5.05 10.22 15.60
CA ALA A 288 5.63 10.83 14.41
C ALA A 288 5.93 9.79 13.31
N LYS A 289 6.51 8.64 13.69
CA LYS A 289 6.75 7.52 12.76
C LYS A 289 5.45 6.98 12.18
N THR A 290 4.41 6.84 13.00
CA THR A 290 3.10 6.33 12.57
C THR A 290 2.37 7.33 11.67
N MET A 291 2.49 8.63 11.92
CA MET A 291 1.99 9.68 11.03
C MET A 291 2.63 9.59 9.64
N ASN A 292 3.95 9.32 9.57
CA ASN A 292 4.65 9.15 8.29
C ASN A 292 4.14 7.96 7.47
N ILE A 293 3.64 6.91 8.13
CA ILE A 293 3.02 5.77 7.45
C ILE A 293 1.75 6.21 6.70
N PHE A 294 0.91 7.04 7.34
CA PHE A 294 -0.37 7.47 6.75
C PHE A 294 -0.24 8.68 5.82
N LEU A 295 0.83 9.44 5.93
CA LEU A 295 1.07 10.68 5.20
C LEU A 295 0.78 10.62 3.69
N PRO A 296 1.19 9.57 2.94
CA PRO A 296 0.89 9.49 1.51
C PRO A 296 -0.60 9.43 1.22
N LEU A 297 -1.36 8.66 2.00
CA LEU A 297 -2.81 8.51 1.83
C LEU A 297 -3.54 9.83 2.16
N LEU A 298 -3.07 10.53 3.18
CA LEU A 298 -3.62 11.82 3.57
C LEU A 298 -3.36 12.91 2.51
N ASN A 299 -2.17 12.88 1.89
CA ASN A 299 -1.85 13.74 0.75
C ASN A 299 -2.77 13.46 -0.45
N VAL A 300 -3.13 12.19 -0.70
CA VAL A 300 -4.10 11.84 -1.74
C VAL A 300 -5.47 12.48 -1.44
N PHE A 301 -5.97 12.37 -0.22
CA PHE A 301 -7.28 12.97 0.15
C PHE A 301 -7.33 14.49 0.01
N LYS A 302 -6.25 15.18 0.40
CA LYS A 302 -6.12 16.63 0.25
C LYS A 302 -6.36 17.10 -1.18
N GLU A 303 -5.91 16.30 -2.15
CA GLU A 303 -5.87 16.68 -3.56
C GLU A 303 -7.14 16.30 -4.29
N VAL A 304 -7.74 15.16 -3.92
CA VAL A 304 -9.03 14.75 -4.49
C VAL A 304 -10.16 15.65 -3.97
N PHE A 305 -10.08 16.15 -2.73
CA PHE A 305 -11.14 16.96 -2.12
C PHE A 305 -10.65 18.27 -1.50
N PRO A 306 -10.06 19.20 -2.28
CA PRO A 306 -9.47 20.44 -1.75
C PRO A 306 -10.51 21.38 -1.08
N ALA A 307 -11.78 21.28 -1.48
CA ALA A 307 -12.86 22.08 -0.91
C ALA A 307 -13.42 21.51 0.42
N GLN A 308 -13.43 20.18 0.59
CA GLN A 308 -13.94 19.53 1.80
C GLN A 308 -12.83 19.39 2.85
N THR A 309 -11.59 19.12 2.45
CA THR A 309 -10.46 18.95 3.39
C THR A 309 -10.18 20.20 4.23
N ARG A 310 -10.48 21.40 3.75
CA ARG A 310 -10.27 22.63 4.52
C ARG A 310 -11.12 22.78 5.79
N THR A 311 -12.23 22.04 5.93
CA THR A 311 -13.15 22.23 7.07
C THR A 311 -13.09 21.12 8.13
N TRP A 312 -12.68 19.90 7.78
CA TRP A 312 -12.60 18.78 8.72
C TRP A 312 -11.19 18.22 8.92
N TYR A 313 -10.24 18.55 8.04
CA TYR A 313 -8.92 17.96 8.03
C TYR A 313 -7.88 18.88 8.69
N SER A 314 -7.65 18.72 10.00
CA SER A 314 -6.56 19.39 10.73
C SER A 314 -5.45 18.41 11.10
N LYS A 315 -4.22 18.71 10.68
CA LYS A 315 -3.05 17.85 10.98
C LYS A 315 -2.79 17.75 12.48
N THR A 316 -2.91 18.87 13.20
CA THR A 316 -2.65 18.92 14.65
C THR A 316 -3.66 18.04 15.39
N VAL A 317 -4.92 18.06 14.96
CA VAL A 317 -5.96 17.19 15.52
C VAL A 317 -5.70 15.72 15.17
N PHE A 318 -5.31 15.42 13.92
CA PHE A 318 -4.94 14.05 13.53
C PHE A 318 -3.78 13.52 14.38
N LEU A 319 -2.72 14.32 14.53
CA LEU A 319 -1.55 13.97 15.32
C LEU A 319 -1.91 13.79 16.81
N GLN A 320 -2.73 14.67 17.36
CA GLN A 320 -3.21 14.59 18.74
C GLN A 320 -4.00 13.30 19.00
N GLU A 321 -4.91 12.94 18.10
CA GLU A 321 -5.71 11.74 18.26
C GLU A 321 -4.87 10.48 18.13
N LEU A 322 -3.92 10.46 17.19
CA LEU A 322 -2.97 9.38 17.06
C LEU A 322 -2.07 9.24 18.31
N HIS A 323 -1.57 10.37 18.82
CA HIS A 323 -0.82 10.44 20.08
C HIS A 323 -1.63 9.90 21.26
N THR A 324 -2.92 10.24 21.32
CA THR A 324 -3.85 9.75 22.36
C THR A 324 -4.02 8.24 22.30
N ILE A 325 -4.12 7.65 21.10
CA ILE A 325 -4.24 6.19 20.93
C ILE A 325 -2.94 5.49 21.35
N ILE A 326 -1.79 5.99 20.89
CA ILE A 326 -0.48 5.40 21.17
C ILE A 326 -0.13 5.52 22.66
N SER A 327 -0.33 6.67 23.28
CA SER A 327 -0.13 6.85 24.73
C SER A 327 -1.07 5.95 25.53
N TYR A 328 -2.34 5.80 25.13
CA TYR A 328 -3.27 4.92 25.82
C TYR A 328 -2.86 3.44 25.70
N ALA A 329 -2.40 3.00 24.54
CA ALA A 329 -1.84 1.66 24.33
C ALA A 329 -0.56 1.44 25.14
N GLY A 330 0.33 2.44 25.19
CA GLY A 330 1.55 2.43 26.00
C GLY A 330 1.23 2.25 27.47
N MET A 331 0.27 3.00 28.02
CA MET A 331 -0.14 2.86 29.42
C MET A 331 -0.71 1.47 29.72
N ILE A 332 -1.51 0.89 28.81
CA ILE A 332 -2.01 -0.48 28.95
C ILE A 332 -0.84 -1.47 29.00
N GLN A 333 0.17 -1.29 28.14
CA GLN A 333 1.36 -2.13 28.16
C GLN A 333 2.14 -2.00 29.47
N VAL A 334 2.33 -0.77 29.99
CA VAL A 334 2.99 -0.55 31.29
C VAL A 334 2.24 -1.33 32.39
N CYS A 335 0.90 -1.28 32.39
CA CYS A 335 0.08 -2.08 33.32
C CYS A 335 0.29 -3.60 33.15
N MET A 336 0.45 -4.09 31.92
CA MET A 336 0.75 -5.50 31.64
C MET A 336 2.19 -5.87 32.03
N ALA A 337 3.15 -4.94 31.90
CA ALA A 337 4.56 -5.15 32.22
C ALA A 337 4.76 -5.41 33.72
N ILE A 338 4.13 -4.59 34.57
CA ILE A 338 4.20 -4.66 36.03
C ILE A 338 3.37 -5.80 36.66
N SER A 339 2.46 -6.39 35.89
CA SER A 339 1.64 -7.52 36.32
C SER A 339 2.48 -8.80 36.32
N PRO A 340 2.34 -9.67 37.33
CA PRO A 340 2.98 -10.98 37.32
C PRO A 340 2.34 -11.95 36.31
N SER A 341 1.21 -11.57 35.70
CA SER A 341 0.52 -12.39 34.70
C SER A 341 1.23 -12.37 33.35
N ILE A 342 1.17 -13.46 32.60
CA ILE A 342 1.68 -13.52 31.22
C ILE A 342 0.57 -13.09 30.27
N PHE A 343 0.85 -12.12 29.41
CA PHE A 343 -0.06 -11.69 28.35
C PHE A 343 0.47 -12.21 27.01
N HIS A 344 -0.41 -12.86 26.26
CA HIS A 344 -0.09 -13.40 24.94
C HIS A 344 -0.96 -12.72 23.90
N PHE A 345 -0.30 -12.17 22.88
CA PHE A 345 -0.94 -11.52 21.74
C PHE A 345 -0.95 -12.47 20.56
N LEU A 346 -2.09 -12.54 19.87
CA LEU A 346 -2.23 -13.35 18.66
C LEU A 346 -3.03 -12.57 17.62
N SER A 347 -2.38 -12.22 16.51
CA SER A 347 -3.04 -11.66 15.34
C SER A 347 -3.50 -12.74 14.37
N ALA A 348 -4.66 -12.55 13.75
CA ALA A 348 -5.14 -13.41 12.68
C ALA A 348 -4.25 -13.30 11.45
N THR A 349 -4.20 -14.37 10.65
CA THR A 349 -3.45 -14.39 9.39
C THR A 349 -4.41 -14.08 8.23
N PRO A 350 -4.23 -12.98 7.48
CA PRO A 350 -5.05 -12.69 6.31
C PRO A 350 -5.01 -13.84 5.29
N GLY A 351 -6.16 -14.20 4.73
CA GLY A 351 -6.35 -15.34 3.83
C GLY A 351 -6.56 -16.69 4.53
N ALA A 352 -6.35 -16.78 5.85
CA ALA A 352 -6.65 -18.00 6.60
C ALA A 352 -8.16 -18.24 6.72
N ARG A 353 -8.54 -19.50 6.92
CA ARG A 353 -9.93 -19.88 7.21
C ARG A 353 -10.33 -19.37 8.59
N MET A 354 -11.59 -18.99 8.73
CA MET A 354 -12.15 -18.54 10.00
C MET A 354 -11.95 -19.55 11.13
N ASP A 355 -11.53 -19.04 12.30
CA ASP A 355 -11.44 -19.78 13.57
C ASP A 355 -12.39 -19.18 14.63
N TYR A 356 -13.55 -19.81 14.81
CA TYR A 356 -14.58 -19.37 15.76
C TYR A 356 -14.11 -19.30 17.22
N GLY A 357 -13.06 -20.05 17.61
CA GLY A 357 -12.59 -20.09 19.00
C GLY A 357 -11.70 -18.91 19.38
N GLN A 358 -11.15 -18.21 18.39
CA GLN A 358 -10.11 -17.19 18.59
C GLN A 358 -10.48 -15.84 17.99
N GLU A 359 -11.40 -15.83 17.02
CA GLU A 359 -11.73 -14.67 16.22
C GLU A 359 -13.13 -14.13 16.51
N GLN A 360 -13.29 -12.83 16.38
CA GLN A 360 -14.55 -12.11 16.45
C GLN A 360 -14.68 -11.18 15.24
N GLN A 361 -15.86 -11.22 14.61
CA GLN A 361 -16.12 -10.42 13.43
C GLN A 361 -16.34 -8.94 13.79
N ALA A 362 -15.50 -8.06 13.23
CA ALA A 362 -15.61 -6.62 13.39
C ALA A 362 -16.71 -6.01 12.50
N ASP A 363 -16.87 -6.53 11.28
CA ASP A 363 -17.87 -6.06 10.32
C ASP A 363 -18.49 -7.21 9.54
N MET A 364 -19.82 -7.31 9.60
CA MET A 364 -20.60 -8.32 8.91
C MET A 364 -20.96 -7.91 7.48
N GLN A 365 -20.98 -6.62 7.18
CA GLN A 365 -21.45 -6.11 5.90
C GLN A 365 -20.56 -6.57 4.75
N LEU A 366 -19.25 -6.38 4.87
CA LEU A 366 -18.28 -6.77 3.83
C LEU A 366 -18.30 -8.28 3.54
N TYR A 367 -18.50 -9.10 4.57
CA TYR A 367 -18.65 -10.54 4.40
C TYR A 367 -19.95 -10.88 3.66
N ARG A 368 -21.07 -10.24 4.00
CA ARG A 368 -22.36 -10.45 3.33
C ARG A 368 -22.32 -10.05 1.86
N GLU A 369 -21.69 -8.93 1.53
CA GLU A 369 -21.54 -8.46 0.15
C GLU A 369 -20.70 -9.45 -0.68
N SER A 370 -19.55 -9.86 -0.15
CA SER A 370 -18.70 -10.89 -0.77
C SER A 370 -19.47 -12.21 -0.95
N LYS A 371 -20.19 -12.65 0.09
CA LYS A 371 -21.00 -13.88 0.03
C LYS A 371 -22.10 -13.80 -1.02
N GLN A 372 -22.87 -12.71 -1.07
CA GLN A 372 -23.95 -12.52 -2.05
C GLN A 372 -23.43 -12.55 -3.49
N LEU A 373 -22.26 -11.94 -3.73
CA LEU A 373 -21.63 -11.96 -5.04
C LEU A 373 -21.29 -13.38 -5.48
N TYR A 374 -20.64 -14.17 -4.63
CA TYR A 374 -20.28 -15.54 -4.98
C TYR A 374 -21.46 -16.50 -5.00
N ASP A 375 -22.48 -16.30 -4.16
CA ASP A 375 -23.72 -17.08 -4.21
C ASP A 375 -24.41 -16.91 -5.57
N ALA A 376 -24.45 -15.68 -6.12
CA ALA A 376 -24.97 -15.40 -7.46
C ALA A 376 -24.09 -15.99 -8.58
N GLU A 377 -22.76 -15.95 -8.44
CA GLU A 377 -21.84 -16.61 -9.37
C GLU A 377 -21.99 -18.15 -9.35
N ASP A 378 -22.23 -18.74 -8.18
CA ASP A 378 -22.45 -20.17 -8.04
C ASP A 378 -23.82 -20.59 -8.59
N GLU A 379 -24.86 -19.78 -8.40
CA GLU A 379 -26.18 -20.01 -8.99
C GLU A 379 -26.12 -19.98 -10.52
N THR A 380 -25.55 -18.93 -11.10
CA THR A 380 -25.36 -18.83 -12.56
C THR A 380 -24.53 -19.99 -13.10
N TRP A 381 -23.46 -20.40 -12.42
CA TRP A 381 -22.68 -21.58 -12.80
C TRP A 381 -23.52 -22.86 -12.78
N ARG A 382 -24.33 -23.10 -11.74
CA ARG A 382 -25.20 -24.27 -11.65
C ARG A 382 -26.25 -24.29 -12.75
N GLU A 383 -26.84 -23.15 -13.09
CA GLU A 383 -27.77 -23.01 -14.21
C GLU A 383 -27.08 -23.38 -15.53
N HIS A 384 -25.87 -22.86 -15.77
CA HIS A 384 -25.08 -23.18 -16.95
C HIS A 384 -24.74 -24.67 -17.06
N VAL A 385 -24.30 -25.30 -15.96
CA VAL A 385 -23.98 -26.73 -15.93
C VAL A 385 -25.23 -27.58 -16.13
N ASN A 386 -26.33 -27.29 -15.43
CA ASN A 386 -27.59 -28.04 -15.56
C ASN A 386 -28.16 -27.93 -16.98
N ALA A 387 -28.12 -26.73 -17.58
CA ALA A 387 -28.58 -26.53 -18.94
C ALA A 387 -27.69 -27.28 -19.95
N ALA A 388 -26.37 -27.29 -19.76
CA ALA A 388 -25.45 -28.06 -20.59
C ALA A 388 -25.68 -29.58 -20.48
N VAL A 389 -25.88 -30.10 -19.26
CA VAL A 389 -26.20 -31.53 -19.03
C VAL A 389 -27.56 -31.90 -19.63
N SER A 390 -28.54 -31.00 -19.60
CA SER A 390 -29.86 -31.21 -20.22
C SER A 390 -29.88 -31.08 -21.76
N GLY A 391 -28.74 -30.73 -22.38
CA GLY A 391 -28.65 -30.48 -23.83
C GLY A 391 -29.31 -29.17 -24.29
N SER A 392 -29.68 -28.29 -23.35
CA SER A 392 -30.30 -27.00 -23.65
C SER A 392 -29.24 -26.00 -24.14
N ARG A 393 -29.53 -25.30 -25.25
CA ARG A 393 -28.63 -24.25 -25.78
C ARG A 393 -28.62 -23.06 -24.82
N VAL A 394 -27.56 -22.93 -24.04
CA VAL A 394 -27.35 -21.73 -23.23
C VAL A 394 -26.77 -20.61 -24.09
N SER A 395 -27.40 -19.45 -24.09
CA SER A 395 -26.80 -18.23 -24.64
C SER A 395 -25.55 -17.91 -23.82
N ARG A 396 -24.37 -18.12 -24.41
CA ARG A 396 -23.08 -17.73 -23.82
C ARG A 396 -23.12 -16.22 -23.55
N HIS A 397 -23.23 -15.83 -22.28
CA HIS A 397 -22.81 -14.48 -21.91
C HIS A 397 -21.31 -14.38 -22.18
N ALA A 398 -20.93 -13.42 -23.01
CA ALA A 398 -19.56 -13.22 -23.45
C ALA A 398 -18.71 -12.81 -22.23
N GLY A 399 -17.79 -13.65 -21.78
CA GLY A 399 -16.84 -13.24 -20.75
C GLY A 399 -15.94 -14.32 -20.18
N GLN A 400 -16.47 -15.50 -19.82
CA GLN A 400 -15.66 -16.56 -19.22
C GLN A 400 -15.91 -17.94 -19.82
N PRO A 401 -14.86 -18.73 -20.12
CA PRO A 401 -15.01 -20.11 -20.55
C PRO A 401 -15.47 -20.95 -19.35
N ILE A 402 -16.77 -21.17 -19.24
CA ILE A 402 -17.32 -22.12 -18.26
C ILE A 402 -16.92 -23.52 -18.73
N GLN A 403 -16.09 -24.21 -17.95
CA GLN A 403 -15.77 -25.61 -18.18
C GLN A 403 -17.03 -26.43 -17.90
N ILE A 404 -17.51 -27.15 -18.91
CA ILE A 404 -18.68 -28.00 -18.80
C ILE A 404 -18.19 -29.38 -18.39
N PRO A 405 -18.66 -29.94 -17.25
CA PRO A 405 -18.24 -31.27 -16.84
C PRO A 405 -18.69 -32.31 -17.88
N GLN A 406 -17.79 -33.21 -18.26
CA GLN A 406 -18.06 -34.29 -19.21
C GLN A 406 -18.75 -35.48 -18.55
N ASN A 407 -18.54 -35.66 -17.24
CA ASN A 407 -19.11 -36.74 -16.46
C ASN A 407 -19.48 -36.29 -15.04
N GLU A 408 -20.24 -37.13 -14.33
CA GLU A 408 -20.73 -36.87 -12.97
C GLU A 408 -19.59 -36.73 -11.94
N ASN A 409 -18.47 -37.44 -12.13
CA ASN A 409 -17.33 -37.33 -11.21
C ASN A 409 -16.63 -35.98 -11.34
N GLU A 410 -16.46 -35.49 -12.57
CA GLU A 410 -15.90 -34.17 -12.87
C GLU A 410 -16.82 -33.07 -12.35
N ARG A 411 -18.14 -33.23 -12.49
CA ARG A 411 -19.12 -32.33 -11.87
C ARG A 411 -18.93 -32.26 -10.35
N ARG A 412 -18.84 -33.40 -9.66
CA ARG A 412 -18.63 -33.44 -8.20
C ARG A 412 -17.30 -32.83 -7.79
N ALA A 413 -16.23 -33.06 -8.57
CA ALA A 413 -14.93 -32.44 -8.33
C ALA A 413 -15.01 -30.91 -8.47
N MET A 414 -15.65 -30.41 -9.53
CA MET A 414 -15.89 -28.97 -9.71
C MET A 414 -16.74 -28.40 -8.58
N GLU A 415 -17.81 -29.08 -8.16
CA GLU A 415 -18.64 -28.65 -7.02
C GLU A 415 -17.82 -28.61 -5.71
N TYR A 416 -16.94 -29.59 -5.48
CA TYR A 416 -16.05 -29.64 -4.32
C TYR A 416 -15.06 -28.47 -4.29
N HIS A 417 -14.45 -28.15 -5.44
CA HIS A 417 -13.51 -27.02 -5.55
C HIS A 417 -14.18 -25.65 -5.45
N ARG A 418 -15.52 -25.59 -5.58
CA ARG A 418 -16.32 -24.38 -5.38
C ARG A 418 -16.89 -24.25 -3.97
N ILE A 419 -16.62 -25.19 -3.06
CA ILE A 419 -17.05 -25.03 -1.67
C ILE A 419 -16.33 -23.81 -1.08
N ARG A 420 -17.12 -22.80 -0.71
CA ARG A 420 -16.64 -21.55 -0.13
C ARG A 420 -16.95 -21.45 1.36
N GLY A 421 -16.10 -20.72 2.07
CA GLY A 421 -16.28 -20.40 3.48
C GLY A 421 -15.66 -19.07 3.85
N ALA A 422 -15.91 -18.62 5.07
CA ALA A 422 -15.34 -17.36 5.56
C ALA A 422 -13.82 -17.47 5.69
N LYS A 423 -13.11 -16.49 5.12
CA LYS A 423 -11.68 -16.29 5.24
C LYS A 423 -11.37 -14.89 5.70
N VAL A 424 -10.27 -14.71 6.42
CA VAL A 424 -9.86 -13.42 6.96
C VAL A 424 -9.46 -12.48 5.82
N LYS A 425 -10.20 -11.39 5.63
CA LYS A 425 -9.85 -10.30 4.71
C LYS A 425 -8.93 -9.30 5.38
N PHE A 426 -9.28 -8.85 6.59
CA PHE A 426 -8.49 -7.92 7.39
C PHE A 426 -8.25 -8.49 8.79
N ALA A 427 -6.98 -8.53 9.22
CA ALA A 427 -6.59 -8.75 10.60
C ALA A 427 -6.58 -7.40 11.34
N VAL A 428 -7.64 -7.11 12.09
CA VAL A 428 -7.96 -5.77 12.58
C VAL A 428 -7.32 -5.48 13.93
N PHE A 429 -7.41 -6.40 14.88
CA PHE A 429 -6.89 -6.20 16.23
C PHE A 429 -6.51 -7.54 16.87
N PRO A 430 -5.38 -7.65 17.60
CA PRO A 430 -4.94 -8.92 18.14
C PRO A 430 -5.84 -9.45 19.26
N LYS A 431 -5.91 -10.78 19.37
CA LYS A 431 -6.40 -11.48 20.56
C LYS A 431 -5.43 -11.23 21.71
N VAL A 432 -5.97 -11.06 22.92
CA VAL A 432 -5.17 -10.99 24.15
C VAL A 432 -5.67 -12.04 25.12
N THR A 433 -4.80 -12.99 25.44
CA THR A 433 -5.05 -13.98 26.48
C THR A 433 -4.13 -13.70 27.66
N ARG A 434 -4.72 -13.68 28.86
CA ARG A 434 -4.00 -13.54 30.11
C ARG A 434 -3.90 -14.89 30.79
N TYR A 435 -2.70 -15.23 31.18
CA TYR A 435 -2.38 -16.39 31.98
C TYR A 435 -1.95 -15.93 33.36
N ARG A 436 -2.71 -16.34 34.39
CA ARG A 436 -2.38 -16.03 35.79
C ARG A 436 -2.09 -17.34 36.52
N PRO A 437 -0.99 -17.42 37.29
CA PRO A 437 -0.74 -18.58 38.13
C PRO A 437 -1.75 -18.58 39.28
N HIS A 438 -2.45 -19.69 39.45
CA HIS A 438 -3.35 -19.92 40.56
C HIS A 438 -2.63 -20.80 41.58
N ASN A 439 -1.76 -20.18 42.38
CA ASN A 439 -1.20 -20.81 43.57
C ASN A 439 -2.03 -20.40 44.79
N LYS A 440 -3.22 -20.98 44.93
CA LYS A 440 -3.79 -21.16 46.27
C LYS A 440 -3.13 -22.39 46.88
N GLY A 441 -1.84 -22.28 47.19
CA GLY A 441 -1.20 -23.28 48.04
C GLY A 441 -2.06 -23.36 49.31
N ARG A 442 -2.60 -24.54 49.62
CA ARG A 442 -3.02 -24.83 50.99
C ARG A 442 -1.85 -24.40 51.86
N SER A 443 -2.04 -23.42 52.75
CA SER A 443 -1.05 -23.14 53.77
C SER A 443 -0.70 -24.48 54.41
N ALA A 444 0.59 -24.81 54.53
CA ALA A 444 1.09 -26.09 55.02
C ALA A 444 0.75 -26.39 56.50
N THR A 445 -0.33 -25.80 57.02
CA THR A 445 -0.77 -25.81 58.42
C THR A 445 -2.14 -26.46 58.62
N GLU A 446 -2.83 -27.00 57.61
CA GLU A 446 -4.08 -27.74 57.82
C GLU A 446 -3.95 -29.24 57.56
N ASP A 447 -3.88 -29.94 58.69
CA ASP A 447 -3.86 -31.38 58.91
C ASP A 447 -5.04 -32.15 58.30
N SER A 448 -4.73 -33.39 57.91
CA SER A 448 -5.60 -34.57 57.64
C SER A 448 -6.44 -34.53 56.35
N LEU A 449 -6.30 -35.43 55.37
CA LEU A 449 -6.37 -36.90 55.34
C LEU A 449 -7.70 -37.48 55.85
N TYR A 450 -8.76 -37.33 55.05
CA TYR A 450 -9.74 -38.40 54.83
C TYR A 450 -10.37 -38.24 53.44
N TYR A 451 -10.10 -39.18 52.55
CA TYR A 451 -10.76 -39.25 51.23
C TYR A 451 -12.05 -40.06 51.43
N ASP A 452 -13.18 -39.37 51.49
CA ASP A 452 -14.50 -40.00 51.44
C ASP A 452 -15.00 -39.99 49.99
N PRO A 453 -15.08 -41.16 49.32
CA PRO A 453 -15.53 -41.26 47.94
C PRO A 453 -17.04 -40.97 47.74
N GLU A 454 -17.83 -40.78 48.81
CA GLU A 454 -19.26 -40.46 48.71
C GLU A 454 -19.59 -38.98 48.91
N ASP A 455 -18.61 -38.11 49.14
CA ASP A 455 -18.86 -36.69 49.39
C ASP A 455 -19.05 -35.91 48.06
N GLU A 456 -20.27 -35.45 47.79
CA GLU A 456 -20.59 -34.62 46.61
C GLU A 456 -20.02 -33.18 46.71
N SER A 457 -19.41 -32.80 47.84
CA SER A 457 -18.82 -31.46 48.04
C SER A 457 -17.53 -31.20 47.24
N TRP A 458 -16.93 -32.23 46.65
CA TRP A 458 -15.73 -32.12 45.80
C TRP A 458 -15.95 -31.30 44.50
N GLU A 459 -17.19 -31.09 44.05
CA GLU A 459 -17.46 -30.23 42.89
C GLU A 459 -17.19 -28.74 43.19
N HIS A 460 -17.24 -28.32 44.46
CA HIS A 460 -16.91 -26.96 44.88
C HIS A 460 -15.41 -26.75 45.21
N GLU A 461 -14.61 -27.82 45.32
CA GLU A 461 -13.17 -27.75 45.62
C GLU A 461 -12.25 -27.70 44.38
N ARG A 462 -12.78 -27.72 43.14
CA ARG A 462 -11.97 -27.53 41.91
C ARG A 462 -11.22 -26.18 41.89
N ASP A 463 -11.63 -25.20 42.69
CA ASP A 463 -11.00 -23.88 42.81
C ASP A 463 -9.70 -23.87 43.66
N ASN A 464 -9.30 -25.01 44.23
CA ASN A 464 -8.12 -25.18 45.10
C ASN A 464 -7.00 -26.03 44.48
N ILE A 465 -7.04 -26.30 43.18
CA ILE A 465 -5.99 -27.03 42.46
C ILE A 465 -4.90 -26.03 42.03
N GLU A 466 -3.64 -26.31 42.36
CA GLU A 466 -2.47 -25.63 41.78
C GLU A 466 -2.60 -25.64 40.26
N GLY A 467 -2.63 -24.47 39.63
CA GLY A 467 -2.96 -24.40 38.22
C GLY A 467 -2.77 -23.03 37.60
N GLN A 468 -3.32 -22.89 36.39
CA GLN A 468 -3.25 -21.67 35.59
C GLN A 468 -4.67 -21.25 35.23
N SER A 469 -5.06 -20.03 35.59
CA SER A 469 -6.30 -19.45 35.08
C SER A 469 -6.01 -18.79 33.73
N ILE A 470 -6.69 -19.23 32.69
CA ILE A 470 -6.61 -18.68 31.34
C ILE A 470 -7.84 -17.80 31.13
N ILE A 471 -7.63 -16.52 30.87
CA ILE A 471 -8.71 -15.56 30.68
C ILE A 471 -8.47 -14.84 29.36
N ASP A 472 -9.41 -15.01 28.44
CA ASP A 472 -9.44 -14.21 27.21
C ASP A 472 -9.91 -12.79 27.57
N ILE A 473 -9.03 -11.83 27.34
CA ILE A 473 -9.27 -10.40 27.55
C ILE A 473 -10.00 -9.82 26.33
N SER A 474 -9.59 -10.22 25.14
CA SER A 474 -10.24 -9.88 23.88
C SER A 474 -9.98 -10.98 22.87
N ASN A 475 -10.95 -11.25 21.99
CA ASN A 475 -10.76 -12.07 20.80
C ASN A 475 -10.03 -11.28 19.70
N CYS A 476 -9.52 -12.00 18.70
CA CYS A 476 -8.91 -11.39 17.52
C CYS A 476 -10.01 -10.75 16.67
N MET A 477 -9.96 -9.44 16.49
CA MET A 477 -10.93 -8.75 15.66
C MET A 477 -10.54 -8.91 14.19
N VAL A 478 -11.46 -9.41 13.39
CA VAL A 478 -11.22 -9.68 11.96
C VAL A 478 -12.42 -9.27 11.11
N VAL A 479 -12.17 -9.01 9.84
CA VAL A 479 -13.23 -8.86 8.82
C VAL A 479 -13.10 -10.00 7.84
N TYR A 480 -14.19 -10.72 7.57
CA TYR A 480 -14.18 -11.85 6.66
C TYR A 480 -14.59 -11.47 5.23
N TYR A 481 -14.17 -12.31 4.29
CA TYR A 481 -14.73 -12.41 2.94
C TYR A 481 -15.06 -13.87 2.63
N GLN A 482 -15.82 -14.10 1.56
CA GLN A 482 -16.22 -15.45 1.15
C GLN A 482 -15.16 -16.01 0.18
N GLY A 483 -14.30 -16.90 0.67
CA GLY A 483 -13.21 -17.50 -0.11
C GLY A 483 -13.37 -19.00 -0.36
N LEU A 484 -12.57 -19.57 -1.25
CA LEU A 484 -12.58 -21.01 -1.57
C LEU A 484 -11.95 -21.82 -0.43
N LEU A 485 -12.63 -22.85 0.07
CA LEU A 485 -12.04 -23.75 1.06
C LEU A 485 -11.02 -24.67 0.38
N TYR A 486 -11.36 -25.25 -0.76
CA TYR A 486 -10.53 -26.25 -1.44
C TYR A 486 -10.20 -25.80 -2.87
N PRO A 487 -9.34 -24.78 -3.04
CA PRO A 487 -8.94 -24.36 -4.38
C PRO A 487 -8.30 -25.52 -5.16
N GLU A 488 -8.45 -25.54 -6.48
CA GLU A 488 -7.75 -26.49 -7.34
C GLU A 488 -6.23 -26.31 -7.23
N ASP A 489 -5.48 -27.38 -7.47
CA ASP A 489 -4.01 -27.30 -7.45
C ASP A 489 -3.52 -26.27 -8.48
N GLY A 490 -2.74 -25.30 -8.02
CA GLY A 490 -2.26 -24.19 -8.85
C GLY A 490 -3.26 -23.06 -9.05
N PHE A 491 -4.48 -23.14 -8.51
CA PHE A 491 -5.42 -22.03 -8.49
C PHE A 491 -5.00 -20.99 -7.44
N VAL A 492 -4.59 -19.82 -7.94
CA VAL A 492 -4.28 -18.66 -7.08
C VAL A 492 -5.57 -17.87 -6.86
N GLU A 493 -6.18 -18.09 -5.68
CA GLU A 493 -7.43 -17.43 -5.28
C GLU A 493 -7.27 -15.91 -5.17
N ALA A 494 -6.11 -15.46 -4.71
CA ALA A 494 -5.78 -14.07 -4.46
C ALA A 494 -4.30 -13.84 -4.77
N ILE A 495 -3.99 -12.68 -5.33
CA ILE A 495 -2.60 -12.27 -5.51
C ILE A 495 -2.12 -11.49 -4.30
N THR A 496 -0.84 -11.65 -3.96
CA THR A 496 -0.23 -10.85 -2.88
C THR A 496 -0.18 -9.37 -3.28
N LEU A 497 -0.09 -8.46 -2.29
CA LEU A 497 0.06 -7.04 -2.58
C LEU A 497 1.31 -6.76 -3.44
N ASP A 498 2.41 -7.48 -3.21
CA ASP A 498 3.64 -7.33 -3.99
C ASP A 498 3.43 -7.75 -5.44
N GLU A 499 2.73 -8.87 -5.67
CA GLU A 499 2.35 -9.30 -7.00
C GLU A 499 1.42 -8.28 -7.67
N HIS A 500 0.44 -7.75 -6.93
CA HIS A 500 -0.44 -6.69 -7.43
C HIS A 500 0.33 -5.44 -7.86
N LEU A 501 1.21 -4.92 -7.00
CA LEU A 501 2.07 -3.77 -7.30
C LEU A 501 2.97 -4.03 -8.51
N ASN A 502 3.52 -5.25 -8.62
CA ASN A 502 4.28 -5.64 -9.80
C ASN A 502 3.41 -5.66 -11.06
N THR A 503 2.19 -6.22 -11.01
CA THR A 503 1.29 -6.23 -12.17
C THR A 503 0.91 -4.82 -12.62
N LEU A 504 0.73 -3.87 -11.69
CA LEU A 504 0.43 -2.47 -12.00
C LEU A 504 1.55 -1.80 -12.81
N LEU A 505 2.83 -2.15 -12.57
CA LEU A 505 3.95 -1.64 -13.35
C LEU A 505 3.88 -2.07 -14.84
N TRP A 506 3.27 -3.22 -15.11
CA TRP A 506 3.20 -3.83 -16.44
C TRP A 506 1.87 -3.60 -17.18
N GLN A 507 0.88 -2.97 -16.53
CA GLN A 507 -0.38 -2.63 -17.20
C GLN A 507 -0.16 -1.64 -18.37
N PRO A 508 -1.05 -1.60 -19.37
CA PRO A 508 -0.96 -0.69 -20.53
C PRO A 508 -1.02 0.79 -20.17
N ASN A 509 -1.29 1.13 -18.91
CA ASN A 509 -1.20 2.50 -18.37
C ASN A 509 0.01 2.69 -17.43
N GLY A 510 0.81 1.64 -17.19
CA GLY A 510 2.04 1.63 -16.41
C GLY A 510 3.29 1.78 -17.28
N LEU A 511 4.46 1.34 -16.78
CA LEU A 511 5.75 1.49 -17.46
C LEU A 511 5.78 0.79 -18.83
N TYR A 512 5.13 -0.37 -18.96
CA TYR A 512 4.95 -1.05 -20.24
C TYR A 512 4.10 -0.23 -21.22
N GLY A 513 2.98 0.31 -20.75
CA GLY A 513 2.15 1.24 -21.50
C GLY A 513 2.92 2.46 -22.02
N ILE A 514 3.80 3.00 -21.19
CA ILE A 514 4.67 4.12 -21.53
C ILE A 514 5.72 3.69 -22.55
N VAL A 515 6.34 2.52 -22.40
CA VAL A 515 7.31 2.03 -23.38
C VAL A 515 6.64 1.73 -24.72
N VAL A 516 5.45 1.12 -24.71
CA VAL A 516 4.69 0.82 -25.94
C VAL A 516 4.15 2.09 -26.58
N SER A 517 3.62 3.04 -25.80
CA SER A 517 3.17 4.33 -26.32
C SER A 517 4.32 5.18 -26.81
N ALA A 518 5.44 5.25 -26.09
CA ALA A 518 6.67 5.89 -26.55
C ALA A 518 7.23 5.19 -27.80
N PHE A 519 7.23 3.87 -27.87
CA PHE A 519 7.66 3.12 -29.06
C PHE A 519 6.70 3.35 -30.24
N SER A 520 5.39 3.43 -30.00
CA SER A 520 4.39 3.75 -31.03
C SER A 520 4.50 5.21 -31.49
N ALA A 521 4.81 6.13 -30.57
CA ALA A 521 5.03 7.54 -30.83
C ALA A 521 6.35 7.72 -31.60
N LEU A 522 7.43 7.07 -31.19
CA LEU A 522 8.70 6.96 -31.90
C LEU A 522 8.54 6.28 -33.26
N SER A 523 7.67 5.28 -33.39
CA SER A 523 7.34 4.63 -34.66
C SER A 523 6.50 5.55 -35.57
N SER A 524 5.61 6.35 -35.00
CA SER A 524 4.82 7.34 -35.73
C SER A 524 5.67 8.55 -36.13
N ALA A 525 6.58 8.98 -35.26
CA ALA A 525 7.53 10.05 -35.46
C ALA A 525 8.63 9.60 -36.41
N SER A 526 9.05 8.34 -36.37
CA SER A 526 9.96 7.75 -37.36
C SER A 526 9.24 7.53 -38.68
N ARG A 527 7.94 7.24 -38.72
CA ARG A 527 7.16 7.28 -39.97
C ARG A 527 7.07 8.68 -40.54
N ARG A 528 6.79 9.71 -39.72
CA ARG A 528 6.77 11.11 -40.18
C ARG A 528 8.16 11.60 -40.57
N ALA A 529 9.18 11.28 -39.79
CA ALA A 529 10.57 11.57 -40.11
C ALA A 529 11.04 10.77 -41.32
N PHE A 530 10.58 9.55 -41.54
CA PHE A 530 10.79 8.78 -42.76
C PHE A 530 10.14 9.49 -43.95
N TRP A 531 8.91 10.00 -43.81
CA TRP A 531 8.30 10.81 -44.85
C TRP A 531 9.02 12.14 -45.08
N HIS A 532 9.50 12.81 -44.03
CA HIS A 532 10.30 14.03 -44.18
C HIS A 532 11.69 13.75 -44.75
N VAL A 533 12.34 12.65 -44.40
CA VAL A 533 13.61 12.20 -45.00
C VAL A 533 13.39 11.72 -46.42
N LEU A 534 12.24 11.14 -46.75
CA LEU A 534 11.92 10.72 -48.11
C LEU A 534 11.52 11.91 -48.98
N VAL A 535 10.84 12.92 -48.44
CA VAL A 535 10.42 14.12 -49.17
C VAL A 535 11.55 15.16 -49.23
N VAL A 536 12.17 15.52 -48.11
CA VAL A 536 13.31 16.45 -48.06
C VAL A 536 14.55 15.77 -48.58
N GLY A 537 14.81 14.52 -48.20
CA GLY A 537 15.89 13.75 -48.83
C GLY A 537 15.59 13.54 -50.30
N GLY A 538 14.37 13.18 -50.72
CA GLY A 538 14.00 13.10 -52.15
C GLY A 538 14.14 14.43 -52.92
N ALA A 539 13.85 15.56 -52.27
CA ALA A 539 14.03 16.90 -52.84
C ALA A 539 15.51 17.30 -52.92
N LEU A 540 16.28 17.09 -51.85
CA LEU A 540 17.74 17.27 -51.85
C LEU A 540 18.42 16.30 -52.81
N TRP A 541 17.86 15.10 -52.99
CA TRP A 541 18.30 14.05 -53.90
C TRP A 541 18.04 14.43 -55.34
N SER A 542 16.89 15.05 -55.63
CA SER A 542 16.56 15.65 -56.93
C SER A 542 17.45 16.85 -57.25
N LEU A 543 17.69 17.72 -56.27
CA LEU A 543 18.60 18.88 -56.41
C LEU A 543 20.07 18.44 -56.57
N PHE A 544 20.50 17.41 -55.87
CA PHE A 544 21.85 16.85 -55.99
C PHE A 544 22.03 16.07 -57.30
N SER A 545 20.97 15.42 -57.83
CA SER A 545 21.00 14.75 -59.14
C SER A 545 21.15 15.75 -60.27
N LEU A 546 20.54 16.93 -60.13
CA LEU A 546 20.71 18.05 -61.05
C LEU A 546 22.13 18.63 -60.97
N TYR A 547 22.77 18.60 -59.80
CA TYR A 547 24.10 19.19 -59.58
C TYR A 547 25.29 18.28 -59.97
N LYS A 548 25.20 16.96 -59.75
CA LYS A 548 26.32 16.01 -59.97
C LYS A 548 26.09 14.99 -61.09
N GLY A 549 24.94 15.05 -61.76
CA GLY A 549 24.52 14.09 -62.77
C GLY A 549 23.80 12.87 -62.16
N PHE A 550 22.72 12.44 -62.81
CA PHE A 550 21.79 11.39 -62.36
C PHE A 550 22.48 10.04 -62.01
N ASP A 551 23.61 9.80 -62.66
CA ASP A 551 24.34 8.55 -62.67
C ASP A 551 25.01 8.17 -61.32
N TYR A 552 25.59 9.15 -60.62
CA TYR A 552 26.22 8.92 -59.31
C TYR A 552 25.19 8.53 -58.25
N ILE A 553 23.98 9.04 -58.43
CA ILE A 553 22.88 8.86 -57.49
C ILE A 553 22.20 7.50 -57.67
N THR A 554 21.96 7.07 -58.91
CA THR A 554 21.50 5.69 -59.19
C THR A 554 22.48 4.65 -58.64
N TYR A 555 23.78 4.95 -58.67
CA TYR A 555 24.80 4.09 -58.07
C TYR A 555 24.65 4.02 -56.54
N LEU A 556 24.57 5.15 -55.84
CA LEU A 556 24.42 5.16 -54.38
C LEU A 556 23.14 4.44 -53.91
N ALA A 557 22.04 4.64 -54.63
CA ALA A 557 20.75 4.03 -54.31
C ALA A 557 20.76 2.51 -54.52
N ASN A 558 21.25 2.04 -55.66
CA ASN A 558 21.28 0.62 -55.98
C ASN A 558 22.28 -0.17 -55.13
N TYR A 559 23.43 0.43 -54.80
CA TYR A 559 24.50 -0.29 -54.09
C TYR A 559 24.43 -0.18 -52.57
N TRP A 560 23.82 0.87 -52.01
CA TRP A 560 23.79 1.07 -50.56
C TRP A 560 22.38 1.12 -49.99
N LEU A 561 21.51 1.95 -50.56
CA LEU A 561 20.19 2.18 -49.97
C LEU A 561 19.28 0.95 -50.08
N ILE A 562 19.18 0.35 -51.26
CA ILE A 562 18.32 -0.81 -51.50
C ILE A 562 18.79 -2.03 -50.66
N PRO A 563 20.08 -2.38 -50.62
CA PRO A 563 20.57 -3.48 -49.77
C PRO A 563 20.35 -3.22 -48.28
N ILE A 564 20.60 -2.01 -47.78
CA ILE A 564 20.38 -1.66 -46.37
C ILE A 564 18.90 -1.79 -46.00
N LEU A 565 17.98 -1.31 -46.87
CA LEU A 565 16.55 -1.43 -46.65
C LEU A 565 16.08 -2.89 -46.71
N TRP A 566 16.61 -3.68 -47.64
CA TRP A 566 16.29 -5.10 -47.77
C TRP A 566 16.75 -5.89 -46.54
N ILE A 567 18.00 -5.71 -46.12
CA ILE A 567 18.55 -6.38 -44.94
C ILE A 567 17.80 -5.93 -43.68
N SER A 568 17.50 -4.64 -43.53
CA SER A 568 16.70 -4.13 -42.40
C SER A 568 15.32 -4.77 -42.32
N SER A 569 14.66 -4.99 -43.47
CA SER A 569 13.40 -5.74 -43.51
C SER A 569 13.59 -7.19 -43.07
N CYS A 570 14.60 -7.88 -43.58
CA CYS A 570 14.89 -9.27 -43.20
C CYS A 570 15.18 -9.38 -41.70
N THR A 571 15.96 -8.47 -41.11
CA THR A 571 16.26 -8.48 -39.67
C THR A 571 15.02 -8.23 -38.82
N TYR A 572 14.12 -7.35 -39.27
CA TYR A 572 12.83 -7.15 -38.62
C TYR A 572 11.96 -8.42 -38.64
N PHE A 573 11.86 -9.09 -39.79
CA PHE A 573 11.11 -10.34 -39.91
C PHE A 573 11.72 -11.48 -39.08
N LEU A 574 13.04 -11.50 -38.89
CA LEU A 574 13.70 -12.47 -38.00
C LEU A 574 13.49 -12.17 -36.51
N ALA A 575 13.42 -10.89 -36.13
CA ALA A 575 13.19 -10.50 -34.74
C ALA A 575 11.72 -10.66 -34.30
N LYS A 576 10.78 -10.46 -35.23
CA LYS A 576 9.34 -10.43 -34.95
C LYS A 576 8.80 -11.67 -34.22
N PRO A 577 9.10 -12.93 -34.61
CA PRO A 577 8.57 -14.10 -33.92
C PRO A 577 9.01 -14.18 -32.45
N TYR A 578 10.25 -13.78 -32.14
CA TYR A 578 10.75 -13.77 -30.77
C TYR A 578 10.09 -12.68 -29.92
N ILE A 579 9.77 -11.55 -30.53
CA ILE A 579 9.02 -10.47 -29.91
C ILE A 579 7.58 -10.91 -29.62
N ASP A 580 6.92 -11.52 -30.60
CA ASP A 580 5.54 -12.01 -30.49
C ASP A 580 5.42 -13.14 -29.44
N GLN A 581 6.51 -13.90 -29.20
CA GLN A 581 6.59 -14.93 -28.15
C GLN A 581 7.00 -14.38 -26.76
N GLY A 582 7.13 -13.06 -26.60
CA GLY A 582 7.52 -12.43 -25.33
C GLY A 582 9.01 -12.55 -24.98
N ASN A 583 9.86 -13.06 -25.86
CA ASN A 583 11.30 -13.19 -25.65
C ASN A 583 12.06 -11.95 -26.14
N TRP A 584 11.81 -10.83 -25.47
CA TRP A 584 12.31 -9.50 -25.86
C TRP A 584 13.84 -9.38 -25.86
N LYS A 585 14.54 -10.15 -25.03
CA LYS A 585 16.02 -10.16 -25.01
C LYS A 585 16.60 -10.64 -26.34
N LYS A 586 16.02 -11.70 -26.93
CA LYS A 586 16.47 -12.25 -28.21
C LYS A 586 16.03 -11.39 -29.40
N GLY A 587 14.78 -10.91 -29.41
CA GLY A 587 14.31 -10.01 -30.46
C GLY A 587 15.09 -8.68 -30.48
N GLY A 588 15.34 -8.11 -29.29
CA GLY A 588 16.11 -6.88 -29.13
C GLY A 588 17.58 -7.01 -29.50
N SER A 589 18.24 -8.14 -29.19
CA SER A 589 19.65 -8.33 -29.57
C SER A 589 19.85 -8.46 -31.08
N ILE A 590 18.90 -9.08 -31.79
CA ILE A 590 18.92 -9.19 -33.26
C ILE A 590 18.83 -7.80 -33.91
N ILE A 591 17.90 -6.96 -33.45
CA ILE A 591 17.74 -5.59 -33.96
C ILE A 591 18.95 -4.72 -33.57
N GLY A 592 19.40 -4.81 -32.32
CA GLY A 592 20.55 -4.05 -31.81
C GLY A 592 21.84 -4.36 -32.55
N ALA A 593 22.10 -5.63 -32.88
CA ALA A 593 23.28 -6.04 -33.63
C ALA A 593 23.30 -5.44 -35.05
N TRP A 594 22.15 -5.36 -35.73
CA TRP A 594 22.04 -4.75 -37.05
C TRP A 594 22.26 -3.25 -37.03
N VAL A 595 21.67 -2.53 -36.06
CA VAL A 595 21.89 -1.09 -35.92
C VAL A 595 23.36 -0.78 -35.64
N LEU A 596 24.01 -1.56 -34.78
CA LEU A 596 25.44 -1.43 -34.50
C LEU A 596 26.29 -1.69 -35.76
N PHE A 597 25.93 -2.69 -36.56
CA PHE A 597 26.62 -3.00 -37.81
C PHE A 597 26.53 -1.86 -38.84
N VAL A 598 25.33 -1.32 -39.06
CA VAL A 598 25.13 -0.17 -39.97
C VAL A 598 25.90 1.06 -39.47
N TYR A 599 25.89 1.30 -38.16
CA TYR A 599 26.66 2.38 -37.55
C TYR A 599 28.18 2.19 -37.77
N LEU A 600 28.71 0.98 -37.58
CA LEU A 600 30.12 0.68 -37.80
C LEU A 600 30.53 0.82 -39.28
N ILE A 601 29.66 0.45 -40.23
CA ILE A 601 29.88 0.71 -41.66
C ILE A 601 29.95 2.22 -41.92
N GLY A 602 28.97 2.97 -41.42
CA GLY A 602 28.96 4.43 -41.56
C GLY A 602 30.22 5.07 -40.98
N ALA A 603 30.58 4.67 -39.75
CA ALA A 603 31.79 5.11 -39.08
C ALA A 603 33.04 4.79 -39.91
N TYR A 604 33.19 3.56 -40.41
CA TYR A 604 34.32 3.15 -41.24
C TYR A 604 34.50 4.04 -42.47
N TYR A 605 33.43 4.30 -43.23
CA TYR A 605 33.50 5.18 -44.40
C TYR A 605 33.81 6.63 -44.03
N THR A 606 33.25 7.13 -42.92
CA THR A 606 33.55 8.50 -42.45
C THR A 606 34.99 8.65 -41.97
N PHE A 607 35.56 7.66 -41.27
CA PHE A 607 36.90 7.74 -40.71
C PHE A 607 38.01 7.44 -41.72
N THR A 608 37.76 6.57 -42.70
CA THR A 608 38.78 6.20 -43.69
C THR A 608 38.81 7.15 -44.89
N GLY A 609 37.76 7.95 -45.10
CA GLY A 609 37.62 8.79 -46.29
C GLY A 609 37.58 7.97 -47.59
N ALA A 610 37.30 6.67 -47.50
CA ALA A 610 37.31 5.76 -48.63
C ALA A 610 36.26 6.19 -49.65
N GLN A 611 36.71 6.52 -50.87
CA GLN A 611 35.80 6.84 -51.96
C GLN A 611 35.04 5.58 -52.38
N PRO A 612 33.75 5.69 -52.76
CA PRO A 612 33.00 4.56 -53.28
C PRO A 612 33.70 3.99 -54.53
N PRO A 613 33.59 2.67 -54.78
CA PRO A 613 34.28 2.03 -55.88
C PRO A 613 33.95 2.68 -57.23
N PRO A 614 34.90 2.77 -58.17
CA PRO A 614 34.69 3.39 -59.47
C PRO A 614 33.59 2.67 -60.27
N ARG A 615 32.86 3.46 -61.06
CA ARG A 615 31.62 3.12 -61.77
C ARG A 615 31.72 1.90 -62.71
N ASP A 616 32.94 1.55 -63.15
CA ASP A 616 33.19 0.47 -64.12
C ASP A 616 33.47 -0.89 -63.47
N ALA A 617 33.41 -0.99 -62.15
CA ALA A 617 33.48 -2.26 -61.44
C ALA A 617 32.18 -3.07 -61.67
N ARG A 618 32.10 -3.74 -62.83
CA ARG A 618 31.07 -4.74 -63.14
C ARG A 618 31.18 -6.00 -62.27
N VAL A 619 31.40 -5.90 -60.96
CA VAL A 619 31.23 -7.06 -60.07
C VAL A 619 30.86 -6.63 -58.65
N GLY A 620 29.57 -6.41 -58.41
CA GLY A 620 29.05 -6.03 -57.09
C GLY A 620 29.14 -7.14 -56.02
N TRP A 621 29.40 -8.39 -56.41
CA TRP A 621 29.50 -9.52 -55.49
C TRP A 621 30.94 -10.00 -55.23
N GLU A 622 31.85 -9.90 -56.19
CA GLU A 622 33.26 -10.29 -55.99
C GLU A 622 34.04 -9.26 -55.16
N PHE A 623 33.65 -7.98 -55.16
CA PHE A 623 34.34 -6.97 -54.36
C PHE A 623 34.14 -7.19 -52.84
N LEU A 624 32.92 -7.54 -52.42
CA LEU A 624 32.64 -7.90 -51.02
C LEU A 624 33.20 -9.28 -50.65
N GLY A 625 33.29 -10.23 -51.58
CA GLY A 625 33.89 -11.54 -51.34
C GLY A 625 35.43 -11.53 -51.32
N GLY A 626 36.07 -10.72 -52.18
CA GLY A 626 37.52 -10.70 -52.38
C GLY A 626 38.27 -9.86 -51.36
N GLN A 627 37.87 -8.60 -51.13
CA GLN A 627 38.59 -7.74 -50.19
C GLN A 627 38.40 -8.17 -48.73
N PHE A 628 37.23 -8.67 -48.33
CA PHE A 628 37.03 -9.17 -46.97
C PHE A 628 37.86 -10.42 -46.70
N ASN A 629 38.05 -11.28 -47.71
CA ASN A 629 38.81 -12.52 -47.56
C ASN A 629 40.32 -12.26 -47.55
N GLU A 630 40.85 -11.37 -48.41
CA GLU A 630 42.28 -11.03 -48.41
C GLU A 630 42.69 -10.19 -47.20
N THR A 631 41.92 -9.16 -46.82
CA THR A 631 42.30 -8.25 -45.72
C THR A 631 42.21 -8.94 -44.34
N ILE A 632 41.30 -9.90 -44.18
CA ILE A 632 41.21 -10.72 -42.97
C ILE A 632 42.25 -11.85 -43.01
N SER A 633 42.48 -12.50 -44.15
CA SER A 633 43.52 -13.54 -44.27
C SER A 633 44.93 -13.00 -44.01
N ASP A 634 45.26 -11.80 -44.51
CA ASP A 634 46.57 -11.18 -44.27
C ASP A 634 46.74 -10.65 -42.85
N LYS A 635 45.69 -10.13 -42.21
CA LYS A 635 45.73 -9.78 -40.78
C LYS A 635 45.81 -11.01 -39.89
N ILE A 636 45.10 -12.10 -40.21
CA ILE A 636 45.17 -13.36 -39.47
C ILE A 636 46.55 -14.03 -39.66
N ARG A 637 47.15 -13.98 -40.86
CA ARG A 637 48.54 -14.44 -41.08
C ARG A 637 49.57 -13.60 -40.33
N GLY A 638 49.32 -12.30 -40.16
CA GLY A 638 50.14 -11.41 -39.31
C GLY A 638 50.09 -11.77 -37.82
N PHE A 639 48.94 -12.24 -37.33
CA PHE A 639 48.76 -12.68 -35.93
C PHE A 639 49.25 -14.12 -35.65
N ILE A 640 49.45 -14.95 -36.67
CA ILE A 640 49.86 -16.37 -36.54
C ILE A 640 51.37 -16.59 -36.74
N LYS A 641 52.19 -15.54 -37.00
CA LYS A 641 53.64 -15.73 -37.00
C LYS A 641 54.16 -15.98 -35.57
N PRO A 642 54.76 -17.14 -35.28
CA PRO A 642 55.39 -17.37 -33.98
C PRO A 642 56.68 -16.56 -33.91
N SER A 643 56.85 -15.80 -32.82
CA SER A 643 58.15 -15.25 -32.43
C SER A 643 59.07 -16.40 -32.03
N GLY A 644 60.10 -16.68 -32.83
CA GLY A 644 61.11 -17.68 -32.51
C GLY A 644 62.34 -17.56 -33.40
N ALA A 645 63.47 -17.24 -32.72
CA ALA A 645 64.85 -17.05 -33.17
C ALA A 645 65.19 -15.69 -33.82
#